data_AF-A0A5C6F6R9-F1
#
_entry.id   AF-A0A5C6F6R9-F1
#
_cell.length_a   1.000
_cell.length_b   1.000
_cell.length_c   1.000
_cell.angle_alpha   90.00
_cell.angle_beta   90.00
_cell.angle_gamma   90.00
#
_symmetry.space_group_name_H-M   'P 1'
#
loop_
_entity.id
_entity.type
_entity.pdbx_description
1 polymer ?
#
loop_
_entity_poly.entity_id
_entity_poly.type
_entity_poly.pdbx_seq_one_letter_code
_entity_poly.pdbx_strand_id
1 'polypeptide(L)'
;MISAAADKLVDHFPEAAASGCMACHGDIELIREADSGMMKQIMELGPSMGDPAGCVVCHRGNPNERIDKEIAHGTFAGEAFYADPGSPWVNEQTCGQCHPTQVRVQWQSLMMTEAGKIQGVCWAFGSLTGYNHRWANYAVENPADPGARLGTDAYRAYMERLTEIEPDVFVSKHEPLPDALGYDDLDKLSDDPTLAAFTYIRQECQRCHHAVKGRQERGDFRGMGCSSCHIPYGNEGFYEGEDKSIPHDKTGHMLVHSIQGTREAKVTVHDETYSGIPVETCTTCHDRGKRIGVSFQGLMESPYHAPFAADGGDQPALHTKHYIAMEQDVHYQKGMTCQDCHTSLDVHGDGFLAAANLASVQIECSDCHGTPEKYPWELPLGYMDEFAMSPADGSPRGTATDSLPHTKQGSPVAVRDGLLLTARGNPYENVVRVGDEILVHTAAGKDIPMKPLKKLVEEKSISQRGMVSMMGVSKHLDRMECYTCHSSWTPQCYGCHVKIDYSQKDKCPECNESKENFDWVAAGRKHMEAAHAADPGESGYDTIIPGKITEQRSYLRWEEPMMGINGEGRVTPLAPGCQPSVTLIGQDGKPILLNHIFRTAPGTEGGGDEGQLAIDMSPTQPHTTTRTPVHANHVTHPTRRLA
;
A
#
# COMPACT_ATOMS: atom_id res chain seq x y z
N MET A 1 -6.86 -33.57 16.74
CA MET A 1 -6.92 -32.94 15.40
C MET A 1 -6.26 -31.58 15.54
N ILE A 2 -5.51 -31.11 14.55
CA ILE A 2 -5.01 -29.74 14.55
C ILE A 2 -6.23 -28.85 14.30
N SER A 3 -6.51 -27.89 15.19
CA SER A 3 -7.64 -26.97 15.03
C SER A 3 -7.44 -26.10 13.78
N ALA A 4 -8.48 -25.88 13.00
CA ALA A 4 -8.48 -24.92 11.90
C ALA A 4 -9.16 -23.61 12.35
N ALA A 5 -8.81 -22.47 11.75
CA ALA A 5 -9.50 -21.20 12.04
C ALA A 5 -10.99 -21.22 11.64
N ALA A 6 -11.38 -22.08 10.69
CA ALA A 6 -12.78 -22.30 10.32
C ALA A 6 -13.60 -23.09 11.37
N ASP A 7 -12.96 -23.64 12.41
CA ASP A 7 -13.70 -24.30 13.48
C ASP A 7 -14.47 -23.27 14.31
N LYS A 8 -15.64 -23.66 14.83
CA LYS A 8 -16.43 -22.79 15.71
C LYS A 8 -15.70 -22.55 17.02
N LEU A 9 -15.80 -21.34 17.55
CA LEU A 9 -15.19 -20.98 18.83
C LEU A 9 -15.58 -21.96 19.96
N VAL A 10 -16.87 -22.29 20.05
CA VAL A 10 -17.44 -23.14 21.12
C VAL A 10 -16.99 -24.60 21.05
N ASP A 11 -16.52 -25.08 19.90
CA ASP A 11 -16.05 -26.46 19.76
C ASP A 11 -14.70 -26.67 20.47
N HIS A 12 -13.91 -25.60 20.60
CA HIS A 12 -12.61 -25.60 21.27
C HIS A 12 -12.66 -25.00 22.67
N PHE A 13 -13.58 -24.05 22.89
CA PHE A 13 -13.78 -23.36 24.16
C PHE A 13 -15.26 -23.40 24.59
N PRO A 14 -15.76 -24.52 25.13
CA PRO A 14 -17.18 -24.70 25.45
C PRO A 14 -17.72 -23.65 26.44
N GLU A 15 -16.88 -23.11 27.32
CA GLU A 15 -17.21 -22.03 28.24
C GLU A 15 -17.61 -20.73 27.53
N ALA A 16 -17.16 -20.50 26.30
CA ALA A 16 -17.51 -19.33 25.51
C ALA A 16 -19.03 -19.22 25.29
N ALA A 17 -19.75 -20.35 25.26
CA ALA A 17 -21.21 -20.38 25.13
C ALA A 17 -21.97 -19.66 26.26
N ALA A 18 -21.30 -19.41 27.40
CA ALA A 18 -21.87 -18.63 28.49
C ALA A 18 -21.91 -17.13 28.20
N SER A 19 -21.11 -16.63 27.25
CA SER A 19 -21.12 -15.24 26.81
C SER A 19 -22.48 -14.87 26.19
N GLY A 20 -22.90 -13.62 26.39
CA GLY A 20 -24.09 -13.06 25.77
C GLY A 20 -23.95 -12.90 24.25
N CYS A 21 -22.74 -12.56 23.78
CA CYS A 21 -22.41 -12.46 22.35
C CYS A 21 -22.77 -13.76 21.60
N MET A 22 -22.48 -14.90 22.22
CA MET A 22 -22.70 -16.23 21.65
C MET A 22 -24.18 -16.64 21.59
N ALA A 23 -25.09 -15.88 22.19
CA ALA A 23 -26.53 -16.10 22.02
C ALA A 23 -26.99 -15.77 20.58
N CYS A 24 -26.31 -14.85 19.91
CA CYS A 24 -26.56 -14.47 18.52
C CYS A 24 -25.47 -15.02 17.59
N HIS A 25 -24.20 -14.93 18.00
CA HIS A 25 -23.01 -15.28 17.22
C HIS A 25 -22.50 -16.71 17.51
N GLY A 26 -23.39 -17.64 17.87
CA GLY A 26 -23.01 -18.97 18.35
C GLY A 26 -22.29 -19.86 17.32
N ASP A 27 -22.39 -19.51 16.04
CA ASP A 27 -21.75 -20.20 14.93
C ASP A 27 -20.47 -19.48 14.44
N ILE A 28 -20.00 -18.43 15.12
CA ILE A 28 -18.79 -17.69 14.73
C ILE A 28 -17.55 -18.58 14.79
N GLU A 29 -16.71 -18.44 13.77
CA GLU A 29 -15.44 -19.14 13.67
C GLU A 29 -14.34 -18.49 14.54
N LEU A 30 -13.28 -19.25 14.78
CA LEU A 30 -12.10 -18.78 15.49
C LEU A 30 -11.36 -17.69 14.70
N ILE A 31 -11.09 -16.54 15.35
CA ILE A 31 -10.30 -15.46 14.74
C ILE A 31 -8.85 -15.89 14.41
N ARG A 32 -8.30 -16.85 15.18
CA ARG A 32 -6.99 -17.50 15.03
C ARG A 32 -7.08 -18.95 15.52
N GLU A 33 -6.19 -19.85 15.10
CA GLU A 33 -6.23 -21.25 15.55
C GLU A 33 -6.20 -21.35 17.09
N ALA A 34 -6.90 -22.33 17.65
CA ALA A 34 -7.14 -22.44 19.10
C ALA A 34 -5.85 -22.52 19.93
N ASP A 35 -4.80 -23.11 19.38
CA ASP A 35 -3.49 -23.26 20.03
C ASP A 35 -2.52 -22.09 19.76
N SER A 36 -2.92 -21.11 18.95
CA SER A 36 -2.12 -19.92 18.66
C SER A 36 -1.88 -19.07 19.90
N GLY A 37 -0.74 -18.36 19.94
CA GLY A 37 -0.40 -17.47 21.05
C GLY A 37 -1.41 -16.34 21.23
N MET A 38 -1.96 -15.82 20.13
CA MET A 38 -2.99 -14.79 20.15
C MET A 38 -4.30 -15.31 20.74
N MET A 39 -4.79 -16.46 20.28
CA MET A 39 -6.06 -17.01 20.78
C MET A 39 -6.01 -17.33 22.27
N LYS A 40 -4.89 -17.87 22.75
CA LYS A 40 -4.66 -18.12 24.18
C LYS A 40 -4.75 -16.84 25.01
N GLN A 41 -4.14 -15.75 24.56
CA GLN A 41 -4.21 -14.46 25.25
C GLN A 41 -5.64 -13.90 25.28
N ILE A 42 -6.37 -14.00 24.17
CA ILE A 42 -7.77 -13.57 24.09
C ILE A 42 -8.63 -14.31 25.11
N MET A 43 -8.51 -15.64 25.16
CA MET A 43 -9.30 -16.47 26.08
C MET A 43 -8.87 -16.31 27.55
N GLU A 44 -7.64 -15.89 27.81
CA GLU A 44 -7.18 -15.52 29.16
C GLU A 44 -7.74 -14.16 29.61
N LEU A 45 -7.76 -13.18 28.71
CA LEU A 45 -8.22 -11.81 29.00
C LEU A 45 -9.74 -11.70 29.10
N GLY A 46 -10.48 -12.38 28.22
CA GLY A 46 -11.94 -12.29 28.13
C GLY A 46 -12.68 -12.42 29.47
N PRO A 47 -12.45 -13.48 30.26
CA PRO A 47 -13.10 -13.65 31.56
C PRO A 47 -12.86 -12.50 32.54
N SER A 48 -11.68 -11.86 32.50
CA SER A 48 -11.38 -10.69 33.34
C SER A 48 -12.22 -9.46 32.97
N MET A 49 -12.72 -9.42 31.74
CA MET A 49 -13.62 -8.40 31.20
C MET A 49 -15.10 -8.82 31.24
N GLY A 50 -15.43 -9.95 31.89
CA GLY A 50 -16.79 -10.45 31.99
C GLY A 50 -17.31 -11.16 30.73
N ASP A 51 -16.43 -11.54 29.81
CA ASP A 51 -16.79 -12.22 28.57
C ASP A 51 -15.97 -13.51 28.37
N PRO A 52 -16.54 -14.70 28.66
CA PRO A 52 -15.81 -15.95 28.51
C PRO A 52 -15.53 -16.31 27.04
N ALA A 53 -16.10 -15.61 26.06
CA ALA A 53 -15.79 -15.79 24.64
C ALA A 53 -14.65 -14.88 24.14
N GLY A 54 -14.23 -13.89 24.95
CA GLY A 54 -13.14 -12.97 24.61
C GLY A 54 -13.44 -11.94 23.52
N CYS A 55 -14.67 -11.86 23.01
CA CYS A 55 -15.11 -10.90 21.99
C CYS A 55 -14.84 -9.44 22.44
N VAL A 56 -15.12 -9.12 23.71
CA VAL A 56 -14.97 -7.75 24.25
C VAL A 56 -13.51 -7.29 24.37
N VAL A 57 -12.53 -8.20 24.25
CA VAL A 57 -11.10 -7.83 24.20
C VAL A 57 -10.84 -6.88 23.03
N CYS A 58 -11.53 -7.11 21.90
CA CYS A 58 -11.43 -6.30 20.70
C CYS A 58 -12.69 -5.45 20.46
N HIS A 59 -13.87 -6.05 20.54
CA HIS A 59 -15.10 -5.40 20.09
C HIS A 59 -15.81 -4.55 21.14
N ARG A 60 -15.44 -4.66 22.42
CA ARG A 60 -16.23 -4.10 23.54
C ARG A 60 -17.70 -4.54 23.44
N GLY A 61 -18.65 -3.69 23.84
CA GLY A 61 -20.07 -4.03 23.91
C GLY A 61 -20.47 -4.72 25.22
N ASN A 62 -21.75 -5.11 25.33
CA ASN A 62 -22.30 -5.73 26.53
C ASN A 62 -22.29 -7.27 26.43
N PRO A 63 -21.34 -7.97 27.09
CA PRO A 63 -21.24 -9.43 27.01
C PRO A 63 -22.35 -10.16 27.81
N ASN A 64 -23.26 -9.44 28.46
CA ASN A 64 -24.37 -10.03 29.22
C ASN A 64 -25.71 -9.98 28.46
N GLU A 65 -25.80 -9.16 27.41
CA GLU A 65 -27.00 -9.06 26.58
C GLU A 65 -27.09 -10.26 25.64
N ARG A 66 -28.30 -10.82 25.47
CA ARG A 66 -28.52 -12.09 24.74
C ARG A 66 -29.56 -12.00 23.63
N ILE A 67 -30.28 -10.88 23.54
CA ILE A 67 -31.49 -10.75 22.73
C ILE A 67 -31.43 -9.48 21.89
N ASP A 68 -31.17 -8.33 22.51
CA ASP A 68 -31.28 -7.04 21.84
C ASP A 68 -29.93 -6.60 21.24
N LYS A 69 -29.89 -6.52 19.91
CA LYS A 69 -28.70 -6.12 19.16
C LYS A 69 -28.20 -4.72 19.54
N GLU A 70 -29.09 -3.76 19.76
CA GLU A 70 -28.72 -2.37 20.03
C GLU A 70 -28.18 -2.21 21.45
N ILE A 71 -28.63 -3.04 22.39
CA ILE A 71 -28.05 -3.10 23.73
C ILE A 71 -26.71 -3.85 23.72
N ALA A 72 -26.61 -4.96 22.97
CA ALA A 72 -25.38 -5.74 22.87
C ALA A 72 -24.24 -4.94 22.22
N HIS A 73 -24.53 -4.24 21.13
CA HIS A 73 -23.60 -3.35 20.40
C HIS A 73 -23.67 -1.89 20.88
N GLY A 74 -24.26 -1.64 22.04
CA GLY A 74 -24.31 -0.31 22.65
C GLY A 74 -23.08 0.00 23.51
N THR A 75 -23.08 1.18 24.13
CA THR A 75 -22.09 1.52 25.16
C THR A 75 -22.27 0.65 26.38
N PHE A 76 -21.20 0.00 26.84
CA PHE A 76 -21.19 -0.81 28.05
C PHE A 76 -19.97 -0.44 28.91
N ALA A 77 -20.19 -0.32 30.22
CA ALA A 77 -19.16 0.11 31.18
C ALA A 77 -18.45 1.44 30.83
N GLY A 78 -19.10 2.31 30.04
CA GLY A 78 -18.55 3.59 29.61
C GLY A 78 -17.77 3.54 28.29
N GLU A 79 -17.67 2.38 27.64
CA GLU A 79 -16.97 2.20 26.37
C GLU A 79 -17.94 1.86 25.25
N ALA A 80 -17.74 2.45 24.08
CA ALA A 80 -18.53 2.15 22.88
C ALA A 80 -18.17 0.77 22.32
N PHE A 81 -19.12 0.13 21.62
CA PHE A 81 -18.84 -1.04 20.81
C PHE A 81 -17.98 -0.65 19.59
N TYR A 82 -17.00 -1.47 19.26
CA TYR A 82 -16.10 -1.29 18.13
C TYR A 82 -16.46 -2.29 17.03
N ALA A 83 -17.17 -1.82 16.02
CA ALA A 83 -17.54 -2.65 14.87
C ALA A 83 -16.32 -3.04 14.01
N ASP A 84 -15.34 -2.14 13.89
CA ASP A 84 -14.04 -2.41 13.28
C ASP A 84 -12.93 -2.15 14.31
N PRO A 85 -12.53 -3.16 15.10
CA PRO A 85 -11.54 -2.98 16.15
C PRO A 85 -10.14 -2.66 15.62
N GLY A 86 -9.84 -2.90 14.34
CA GLY A 86 -8.54 -2.55 13.75
C GLY A 86 -8.44 -1.10 13.28
N SER A 87 -9.53 -0.33 13.34
CA SER A 87 -9.58 1.08 12.97
C SER A 87 -8.54 1.91 13.74
N PRO A 88 -7.77 2.81 13.08
CA PRO A 88 -6.72 3.58 13.74
C PRO A 88 -7.25 4.55 14.79
N TRP A 89 -8.57 4.78 14.79
CA TRP A 89 -9.29 5.65 15.73
C TRP A 89 -9.55 4.99 17.09
N VAL A 90 -9.50 3.66 17.17
CA VAL A 90 -9.75 2.89 18.40
C VAL A 90 -8.68 1.83 18.68
N ASN A 91 -7.77 1.57 17.74
CA ASN A 91 -6.89 0.40 17.82
C ASN A 91 -5.84 0.45 18.93
N GLU A 92 -5.58 1.61 19.53
CA GLU A 92 -4.81 1.70 20.78
C GLU A 92 -5.45 0.87 21.89
N GLN A 93 -6.78 0.81 21.92
CA GLN A 93 -7.55 0.09 22.93
C GLN A 93 -7.87 -1.35 22.56
N THR A 94 -7.43 -1.82 21.39
CA THR A 94 -7.67 -3.19 20.91
C THR A 94 -6.33 -3.84 20.56
N CYS A 95 -5.83 -3.70 19.34
CA CYS A 95 -4.56 -4.22 18.85
C CYS A 95 -3.38 -3.73 19.71
N GLY A 96 -3.43 -2.48 20.17
CA GLY A 96 -2.39 -1.80 20.96
C GLY A 96 -2.15 -2.42 22.33
N GLN A 97 -3.09 -3.21 22.85
CA GLN A 97 -2.92 -3.98 24.10
C GLN A 97 -1.77 -5.00 23.98
N CYS A 98 -1.57 -5.57 22.78
CA CYS A 98 -0.55 -6.58 22.50
C CYS A 98 0.55 -6.07 21.54
N HIS A 99 0.20 -5.14 20.65
CA HIS A 99 1.07 -4.61 19.59
C HIS A 99 1.23 -3.07 19.66
N PRO A 100 1.65 -2.51 20.81
CA PRO A 100 1.73 -1.06 20.98
C PRO A 100 2.75 -0.40 20.04
N THR A 101 3.76 -1.15 19.60
CA THR A 101 4.79 -0.62 18.69
C THR A 101 4.23 -0.34 17.31
N GLN A 102 3.51 -1.31 16.73
CA GLN A 102 2.89 -1.19 15.41
C GLN A 102 1.81 -0.10 15.41
N VAL A 103 0.95 -0.07 16.43
CA VAL A 103 -0.08 0.97 16.57
C VAL A 103 0.53 2.36 16.68
N ARG A 104 1.65 2.52 17.39
CA ARG A 104 2.34 3.81 17.49
C ARG A 104 2.86 4.31 16.14
N VAL A 105 3.52 3.45 15.36
CA VAL A 105 4.21 3.87 14.14
C VAL A 105 3.30 4.03 12.92
N GLN A 106 2.08 3.47 12.97
CA GLN A 106 1.15 3.49 11.83
C GLN A 106 0.88 4.93 11.32
N TRP A 107 0.90 5.92 12.21
CA TRP A 107 0.61 7.32 11.89
C TRP A 107 1.70 7.98 11.03
N GLN A 108 2.94 7.47 11.10
CA GLN A 108 4.06 7.92 10.26
C GLN A 108 4.20 7.12 8.96
N SER A 109 3.40 6.06 8.75
CA SER A 109 3.46 5.25 7.53
C SER A 109 3.01 6.04 6.30
N LEU A 110 3.54 5.67 5.12
CA LEU A 110 3.15 6.31 3.87
C LEU A 110 1.70 6.01 3.48
N MET A 111 1.16 4.85 3.88
CA MET A 111 -0.26 4.50 3.67
C MET A 111 -1.22 5.32 4.54
N MET A 112 -0.76 5.82 5.69
CA MET A 112 -1.54 6.76 6.50
C MET A 112 -1.44 8.19 5.97
N THR A 113 -0.20 8.63 5.72
CA THR A 113 0.08 10.03 5.37
C THR A 113 -0.30 10.35 3.93
N GLU A 114 -0.07 9.41 3.00
CA GLU A 114 -0.23 9.55 1.54
C GLU A 114 0.50 10.78 0.96
N ALA A 115 1.56 11.24 1.66
CA ALA A 115 2.25 12.50 1.37
C ALA A 115 2.82 12.54 -0.05
N GLY A 116 3.33 11.43 -0.57
CA GLY A 116 3.85 11.35 -1.94
C GLY A 116 2.76 11.51 -3.02
N LYS A 117 1.55 10.99 -2.79
CA LYS A 117 0.41 11.22 -3.72
C LYS A 117 -0.03 12.67 -3.68
N ILE A 118 -0.09 13.26 -2.48
CA ILE A 118 -0.45 14.66 -2.27
C ILE A 118 0.56 15.57 -2.98
N GLN A 119 1.86 15.35 -2.76
CA GLN A 119 2.92 16.11 -3.42
C GLN A 119 2.84 15.99 -4.94
N GLY A 120 2.61 14.79 -5.48
CA GLY A 120 2.50 14.58 -6.93
C GLY A 120 1.36 15.40 -7.56
N VAL A 121 0.20 15.49 -6.90
CA VAL A 121 -0.89 16.35 -7.39
C VAL A 121 -0.57 17.83 -7.22
N CYS A 122 0.03 18.22 -6.10
CA CYS A 122 0.47 19.60 -5.85
C CYS A 122 1.50 20.07 -6.89
N TRP A 123 2.38 19.16 -7.31
CA TRP A 123 3.29 19.38 -8.43
C TRP A 123 2.51 19.65 -9.70
N ALA A 124 1.58 18.78 -10.05
CA ALA A 124 0.81 18.84 -11.29
C ALA A 124 -0.12 20.07 -11.40
N PHE A 125 -0.51 20.65 -10.27
CA PHE A 125 -1.30 21.88 -10.16
C PHE A 125 -0.42 23.12 -9.89
N GLY A 126 0.76 23.17 -10.51
CA GLY A 126 1.61 24.36 -10.51
C GLY A 126 2.69 24.38 -9.43
N SER A 127 3.11 23.22 -8.93
CA SER A 127 4.20 23.10 -7.94
C SER A 127 3.92 23.88 -6.65
N LEU A 128 2.73 23.67 -6.08
CA LEU A 128 2.23 24.42 -4.91
C LEU A 128 3.19 24.45 -3.72
N THR A 129 4.04 23.42 -3.59
CA THR A 129 5.04 23.31 -2.52
C THR A 129 6.46 23.07 -3.05
N GLY A 130 6.70 23.23 -4.36
CA GLY A 130 7.98 22.84 -4.95
C GLY A 130 8.27 21.35 -4.76
N TYR A 131 9.50 21.04 -4.32
CA TYR A 131 9.90 19.68 -3.94
C TYR A 131 9.51 19.30 -2.50
N ASN A 132 9.05 20.26 -1.69
CA ASN A 132 8.79 20.01 -0.29
C ASN A 132 7.51 19.18 -0.13
N HIS A 133 7.64 18.00 0.49
CA HIS A 133 6.51 17.15 0.86
C HIS A 133 5.86 17.70 2.14
N ARG A 134 5.14 18.81 1.99
CA ARG A 134 4.62 19.58 3.12
C ARG A 134 3.40 18.96 3.80
N TRP A 135 2.51 18.34 3.02
CA TRP A 135 1.17 17.97 3.44
C TRP A 135 0.97 16.45 3.51
N ALA A 136 0.17 16.03 4.48
CA ALA A 136 -0.35 14.67 4.64
C ALA A 136 -1.85 14.71 4.96
N ASN A 137 -2.55 13.57 4.95
CA ASN A 137 -3.97 13.52 5.36
C ASN A 137 -4.22 14.12 6.75
N TYR A 138 -3.27 13.89 7.66
CA TYR A 138 -3.28 14.35 9.05
C TYR A 138 -1.96 15.04 9.40
N ALA A 139 -2.02 15.96 10.36
CA ALA A 139 -0.81 16.51 10.96
C ALA A 139 -0.07 15.41 11.72
N VAL A 140 1.22 15.25 11.46
CA VAL A 140 2.06 14.25 12.12
C VAL A 140 3.49 14.73 12.18
N GLU A 141 4.17 14.44 13.28
CA GLU A 141 5.58 14.80 13.49
C GLU A 141 6.39 13.56 13.89
N ASN A 142 7.67 13.59 13.55
CA ASN A 142 8.62 12.59 14.02
C ASN A 142 8.85 12.74 15.53
N PRO A 143 9.14 11.63 16.23
CA PRO A 143 9.70 11.70 17.56
C PRO A 143 10.95 12.58 17.60
N ALA A 144 11.14 13.32 18.69
CA ALA A 144 12.32 14.17 18.88
C ALA A 144 13.61 13.35 19.11
N ASP A 145 13.49 12.11 19.61
CA ASP A 145 14.60 11.19 19.82
C ASP A 145 14.84 10.33 18.56
N PRO A 146 15.98 10.48 17.84
CA PRO A 146 16.33 9.64 16.70
C PRO A 146 16.39 8.14 17.04
N GLY A 147 16.71 7.80 18.30
CA GLY A 147 16.72 6.42 18.79
C GLY A 147 15.34 5.75 18.80
N ALA A 148 14.26 6.53 18.71
CA ALA A 148 12.90 6.01 18.62
C ALA A 148 12.56 5.37 17.26
N ARG A 149 13.42 5.57 16.25
CA ARG A 149 13.27 4.91 14.95
C ARG A 149 13.45 3.41 15.12
N LEU A 150 12.52 2.63 14.61
CA LEU A 150 12.60 1.18 14.62
C LEU A 150 13.67 0.70 13.62
N GLY A 151 14.48 -0.28 14.03
CA GLY A 151 15.53 -0.85 13.19
C GLY A 151 16.81 -1.12 13.96
N THR A 152 17.81 -1.64 13.27
CA THR A 152 19.17 -1.82 13.80
C THR A 152 19.89 -0.46 13.91
N ASP A 153 20.98 -0.42 14.67
CA ASP A 153 21.81 0.79 14.75
C ASP A 153 22.40 1.17 13.37
N ALA A 154 22.76 0.16 12.55
CA ALA A 154 23.20 0.38 11.18
C ALA A 154 22.12 1.02 10.31
N TYR A 155 20.86 0.57 10.44
CA TYR A 155 19.72 1.16 9.75
C TYR A 155 19.48 2.60 10.19
N ARG A 156 19.47 2.88 11.51
CA ARG A 156 19.26 4.26 12.00
C ARG A 156 20.32 5.21 11.46
N ALA A 157 21.60 4.83 11.55
CA ALA A 157 22.70 5.64 11.01
C ALA A 157 22.56 5.87 9.50
N TYR A 158 22.10 4.85 8.77
CA TYR A 158 21.85 4.97 7.34
C TYR A 158 20.70 5.94 7.02
N MET A 159 19.59 5.85 7.74
CA MET A 159 18.44 6.74 7.57
C MET A 159 18.75 8.18 7.99
N GLU A 160 19.60 8.39 9.00
CA GLU A 160 20.12 9.72 9.36
C GLU A 160 20.90 10.33 8.18
N ARG A 161 21.81 9.57 7.56
CA ARG A 161 22.49 10.00 6.33
C ARG A 161 21.50 10.35 5.22
N LEU A 162 20.51 9.49 4.95
CA LEU A 162 19.50 9.76 3.91
C LEU A 162 18.71 11.04 4.20
N THR A 163 18.40 11.29 5.47
CA THR A 163 17.70 12.50 5.91
C THR A 163 18.52 13.77 5.64
N GLU A 164 19.85 13.70 5.79
CA GLU A 164 20.74 14.83 5.50
C GLU A 164 20.82 15.16 4.00
N ILE A 165 20.82 14.13 3.13
CA ILE A 165 20.96 14.33 1.68
C ILE A 165 19.64 14.61 0.97
N GLU A 166 18.51 14.10 1.48
CA GLU A 166 17.18 14.25 0.89
C GLU A 166 16.14 14.78 1.90
N PRO A 167 16.34 15.99 2.46
CA PRO A 167 15.52 16.53 3.56
C PRO A 167 14.07 16.85 3.15
N ASP A 168 13.82 17.03 1.85
CA ASP A 168 12.47 17.25 1.33
C ASP A 168 11.65 15.95 1.21
N VAL A 169 12.29 14.78 1.30
CA VAL A 169 11.66 13.46 1.26
C VAL A 169 11.57 12.86 2.67
N PHE A 170 12.65 12.94 3.44
CA PHE A 170 12.71 12.49 4.84
C PHE A 170 12.37 13.65 5.78
N VAL A 171 11.13 14.12 5.69
CA VAL A 171 10.68 15.29 6.44
C VAL A 171 10.56 15.02 7.93
N SER A 172 10.67 16.06 8.75
CA SER A 172 10.46 15.95 10.20
C SER A 172 9.00 16.05 10.63
N LYS A 173 8.15 16.61 9.76
CA LYS A 173 6.71 16.81 10.02
C LYS A 173 5.92 17.00 8.73
N HIS A 174 4.64 16.70 8.80
CA HIS A 174 3.63 17.10 7.82
C HIS A 174 2.60 18.03 8.45
N GLU A 175 2.17 19.02 7.66
CA GLU A 175 0.95 19.78 7.90
C GLU A 175 -0.28 18.99 7.40
N PRO A 176 -1.47 19.19 7.99
CA PRO A 176 -2.67 18.55 7.48
C PRO A 176 -3.03 19.11 6.10
N LEU A 177 -3.56 18.25 5.22
CA LEU A 177 -3.97 18.62 3.88
C LEU A 177 -4.96 19.79 3.92
N PRO A 178 -4.74 20.87 3.16
CA PRO A 178 -5.69 21.98 3.08
C PRO A 178 -7.09 21.53 2.71
N ASP A 179 -8.09 22.28 3.17
CA ASP A 179 -9.48 22.02 2.81
C ASP A 179 -9.74 22.39 1.34
N ALA A 180 -10.66 21.67 0.72
CA ALA A 180 -11.19 22.07 -0.58
C ALA A 180 -12.08 23.31 -0.43
N LEU A 181 -12.26 24.06 -1.52
CA LEU A 181 -13.17 25.20 -1.52
C LEU A 181 -14.60 24.75 -1.22
N GLY A 182 -15.26 25.45 -0.30
CA GLY A 182 -16.68 25.27 -0.01
C GLY A 182 -17.57 25.98 -1.04
N TYR A 183 -18.89 25.78 -0.92
CA TYR A 183 -19.89 26.34 -1.84
C TYR A 183 -19.84 27.87 -1.96
N ASP A 184 -19.45 28.56 -0.88
CA ASP A 184 -19.38 30.02 -0.81
C ASP A 184 -18.08 30.61 -1.37
N ASP A 185 -17.08 29.77 -1.66
CA ASP A 185 -15.73 30.19 -2.04
C ASP A 185 -15.35 29.81 -3.49
N LEU A 186 -16.30 29.28 -4.27
CA LEU A 186 -16.05 28.77 -5.62
C LEU A 186 -15.66 29.86 -6.64
N ASP A 187 -15.95 31.12 -6.34
CA ASP A 187 -15.54 32.27 -7.16
C ASP A 187 -14.02 32.45 -7.22
N LYS A 188 -13.31 32.08 -6.14
CA LYS A 188 -11.84 32.14 -6.04
C LYS A 188 -11.12 31.32 -7.11
N LEU A 189 -11.77 30.29 -7.68
CA LEU A 189 -11.21 29.49 -8.79
C LEU A 189 -10.92 30.32 -10.05
N SER A 190 -11.60 31.46 -10.22
CA SER A 190 -11.35 32.36 -11.35
C SER A 190 -10.03 33.11 -11.21
N ASP A 191 -9.62 33.39 -9.97
CA ASP A 191 -8.38 34.10 -9.65
C ASP A 191 -7.22 33.12 -9.46
N ASP A 192 -7.46 32.02 -8.75
CA ASP A 192 -6.49 30.96 -8.50
C ASP A 192 -7.10 29.57 -8.77
N PRO A 193 -7.01 29.09 -10.02
CA PRO A 193 -7.51 27.78 -10.39
C PRO A 193 -6.69 26.62 -9.80
N THR A 194 -5.52 26.87 -9.21
CA THR A 194 -4.69 25.81 -8.61
C THR A 194 -5.35 25.22 -7.36
N LEU A 195 -6.22 25.99 -6.70
CA LEU A 195 -7.00 25.56 -5.53
C LEU A 195 -7.87 24.32 -5.80
N ALA A 196 -8.21 24.06 -7.06
CA ALA A 196 -8.95 22.86 -7.46
C ALA A 196 -8.17 21.56 -7.20
N ALA A 197 -6.84 21.63 -6.99
CA ALA A 197 -6.01 20.51 -6.57
C ALA A 197 -6.58 19.84 -5.30
N PHE A 198 -7.04 20.63 -4.33
CA PHE A 198 -7.51 20.08 -3.05
C PHE A 198 -8.83 19.34 -3.18
N THR A 199 -9.73 19.78 -4.06
CA THR A 199 -10.94 19.00 -4.41
C THR A 199 -10.54 17.67 -5.06
N TYR A 200 -9.60 17.69 -6.02
CA TYR A 200 -9.17 16.48 -6.71
C TYR A 200 -8.52 15.45 -5.76
N ILE A 201 -7.56 15.91 -4.95
CA ILE A 201 -6.85 15.08 -3.96
C ILE A 201 -7.86 14.40 -3.03
N ARG A 202 -8.77 15.18 -2.45
CA ARG A 202 -9.70 14.73 -1.39
C ARG A 202 -10.77 13.76 -1.88
N GLN A 203 -11.22 13.87 -3.13
CA GLN A 203 -12.25 12.99 -3.69
C GLN A 203 -11.68 11.70 -4.30
N GLU A 204 -10.55 11.79 -5.00
CA GLU A 204 -10.06 10.68 -5.83
C GLU A 204 -8.83 9.97 -5.25
N CYS A 205 -7.84 10.73 -4.79
CA CYS A 205 -6.54 10.18 -4.38
C CYS A 205 -6.55 9.64 -2.95
N GLN A 206 -7.26 10.32 -2.05
CA GLN A 206 -7.23 10.03 -0.61
C GLN A 206 -8.30 9.05 -0.12
N ARG A 207 -8.96 8.30 -1.01
CA ARG A 207 -9.88 7.23 -0.59
C ARG A 207 -9.17 5.98 -0.04
N CYS A 208 -7.86 5.86 -0.26
CA CYS A 208 -7.07 4.67 0.05
C CYS A 208 -6.33 4.75 1.39
N HIS A 209 -6.31 5.92 2.05
CA HIS A 209 -5.61 6.04 3.32
C HIS A 209 -6.26 5.14 4.38
N HIS A 210 -5.45 4.68 5.33
CA HIS A 210 -5.87 3.66 6.30
C HIS A 210 -6.88 4.17 7.34
N ALA A 211 -7.17 5.47 7.40
CA ALA A 211 -8.10 6.01 8.38
C ALA A 211 -9.55 6.11 7.90
N VAL A 212 -9.85 5.57 6.71
CA VAL A 212 -11.20 5.34 6.19
C VAL A 212 -11.31 3.95 5.57
N LYS A 213 -12.53 3.39 5.43
CA LYS A 213 -12.76 2.13 4.68
C LYS A 213 -12.60 2.31 3.18
N GLY A 214 -12.71 3.55 2.71
CA GLY A 214 -12.66 3.85 1.29
C GLY A 214 -13.95 3.42 0.57
N ARG A 215 -13.87 3.45 -0.76
CA ARG A 215 -15.01 3.18 -1.64
C ARG A 215 -15.48 1.73 -1.49
N GLN A 216 -16.80 1.52 -1.41
CA GLN A 216 -17.42 0.19 -1.21
C GLN A 216 -17.92 -0.39 -2.54
N GLU A 217 -17.03 -0.51 -3.52
CA GLU A 217 -17.31 -1.09 -4.84
C GLU A 217 -16.69 -2.48 -4.97
N ARG A 218 -17.09 -3.26 -5.99
CA ARG A 218 -16.53 -4.58 -6.25
C ARG A 218 -15.00 -4.56 -6.38
N GLY A 219 -14.32 -5.29 -5.51
CA GLY A 219 -12.85 -5.33 -5.34
C GLY A 219 -12.29 -4.33 -4.30
N ASP A 220 -13.06 -3.32 -3.92
CA ASP A 220 -12.58 -2.23 -3.05
C ASP A 220 -12.91 -2.45 -1.55
N PHE A 221 -13.55 -3.56 -1.21
CA PHE A 221 -13.97 -3.85 0.17
C PHE A 221 -12.78 -4.11 1.10
N ARG A 222 -12.76 -3.41 2.23
CA ARG A 222 -11.75 -3.55 3.30
C ARG A 222 -12.24 -2.92 4.60
N GLY A 223 -11.54 -3.21 5.70
CA GLY A 223 -11.63 -2.45 6.96
C GLY A 223 -10.75 -1.19 6.97
N MET A 224 -10.66 -0.58 8.15
CA MET A 224 -9.77 0.54 8.48
C MET A 224 -8.52 0.05 9.24
N GLY A 225 -7.45 0.82 9.15
CA GLY A 225 -6.24 0.63 9.96
C GLY A 225 -5.64 -0.75 9.79
N CYS A 226 -5.49 -1.49 10.88
CA CYS A 226 -4.99 -2.85 10.85
C CYS A 226 -5.92 -3.78 10.05
N SER A 227 -7.24 -3.58 10.14
CA SER A 227 -8.25 -4.40 9.46
C SER A 227 -8.26 -4.22 7.95
N SER A 228 -7.66 -3.17 7.41
CA SER A 228 -7.56 -3.00 5.95
C SER A 228 -6.71 -4.09 5.30
N CYS A 229 -5.78 -4.67 6.05
CA CYS A 229 -4.84 -5.68 5.56
C CYS A 229 -5.02 -7.04 6.27
N HIS A 230 -5.34 -7.03 7.57
CA HIS A 230 -5.34 -8.23 8.39
C HIS A 230 -6.68 -8.95 8.48
N ILE A 231 -7.78 -8.31 8.06
CA ILE A 231 -9.09 -8.96 7.97
C ILE A 231 -9.38 -9.26 6.49
N PRO A 232 -9.68 -10.51 6.12
CA PRO A 232 -9.89 -10.88 4.73
C PRO A 232 -11.24 -10.35 4.23
N TYR A 233 -11.24 -9.81 3.01
CA TYR A 233 -12.44 -9.43 2.26
C TYR A 233 -12.39 -10.09 0.89
N GLY A 234 -13.54 -10.57 0.42
CA GLY A 234 -13.70 -11.03 -0.96
C GLY A 234 -14.00 -9.88 -1.92
N ASN A 235 -13.74 -10.08 -3.21
CA ASN A 235 -14.01 -9.07 -4.24
C ASN A 235 -15.50 -8.68 -4.33
N GLU A 236 -16.41 -9.61 -4.00
CA GLU A 236 -17.85 -9.34 -3.95
C GLU A 236 -18.30 -8.73 -2.61
N GLY A 237 -17.45 -8.74 -1.58
CA GLY A 237 -17.75 -8.15 -0.27
C GLY A 237 -18.79 -8.91 0.55
N PHE A 238 -19.01 -10.20 0.28
CA PHE A 238 -19.92 -11.05 1.04
C PHE A 238 -19.22 -11.76 2.20
N TYR A 239 -19.98 -12.04 3.26
CA TYR A 239 -19.59 -12.98 4.30
C TYR A 239 -19.85 -14.41 3.86
N GLU A 240 -18.84 -15.27 4.01
CA GLU A 240 -18.86 -16.68 3.61
C GLU A 240 -18.58 -17.64 4.77
N GLY A 241 -18.48 -17.13 6.00
CA GLY A 241 -18.36 -17.96 7.21
C GLY A 241 -19.72 -18.47 7.72
N GLU A 242 -19.74 -19.13 8.87
CA GLU A 242 -20.92 -19.88 9.35
C GLU A 242 -21.86 -19.08 10.29
N ASP A 243 -21.48 -17.87 10.69
CA ASP A 243 -22.31 -17.04 11.57
C ASP A 243 -23.57 -16.51 10.87
N LYS A 244 -24.70 -17.16 11.15
CA LYS A 244 -26.02 -16.84 10.58
C LYS A 244 -26.55 -15.45 10.93
N SER A 245 -25.98 -14.77 11.92
CA SER A 245 -26.38 -13.40 12.27
C SER A 245 -25.82 -12.36 11.30
N ILE A 246 -24.79 -12.73 10.52
CA ILE A 246 -24.17 -11.89 9.50
C ILE A 246 -24.84 -12.15 8.15
N PRO A 247 -25.29 -11.13 7.40
CA PRO A 247 -25.90 -11.33 6.09
C PRO A 247 -24.90 -11.85 5.04
N HIS A 248 -25.27 -12.94 4.35
CA HIS A 248 -24.46 -13.54 3.26
C HIS A 248 -24.79 -12.95 1.88
N ASP A 249 -25.85 -12.16 1.77
CA ASP A 249 -26.36 -11.58 0.53
C ASP A 249 -26.17 -10.06 0.44
N LYS A 250 -25.44 -9.47 1.40
CA LYS A 250 -25.11 -8.04 1.44
C LYS A 250 -23.62 -7.84 1.31
N THR A 251 -23.26 -6.85 0.51
CA THR A 251 -21.87 -6.45 0.31
C THR A 251 -21.36 -5.62 1.51
N GLY A 252 -20.04 -5.48 1.63
CA GLY A 252 -19.39 -4.67 2.68
C GLY A 252 -19.06 -5.45 3.95
N HIS A 253 -19.13 -6.78 3.91
CA HIS A 253 -18.74 -7.68 5.00
C HIS A 253 -17.39 -8.34 4.73
N MET A 254 -16.67 -8.64 5.80
CA MET A 254 -15.46 -9.47 5.75
C MET A 254 -15.79 -10.85 5.19
N LEU A 255 -14.82 -11.52 4.58
CA LEU A 255 -15.00 -12.84 3.99
C LEU A 255 -15.32 -13.89 5.06
N VAL A 256 -14.53 -13.89 6.13
CA VAL A 256 -14.65 -14.75 7.32
C VAL A 256 -14.11 -14.00 8.53
N HIS A 257 -14.52 -14.37 9.74
CA HIS A 257 -13.99 -13.88 11.01
C HIS A 257 -12.65 -14.57 11.32
N SER A 258 -11.61 -14.22 10.55
CA SER A 258 -10.25 -14.71 10.70
C SER A 258 -9.23 -13.58 10.47
N ILE A 259 -8.01 -13.74 10.99
CA ILE A 259 -6.90 -12.81 10.75
C ILE A 259 -5.86 -13.45 9.81
N GLN A 260 -5.50 -12.71 8.76
CA GLN A 260 -4.37 -13.00 7.87
C GLN A 260 -3.15 -12.12 8.19
N GLY A 261 -1.95 -12.53 7.81
CA GLY A 261 -0.76 -11.67 7.98
C GLY A 261 0.58 -12.37 7.98
N THR A 262 0.64 -13.61 8.44
CA THR A 262 1.90 -14.37 8.56
C THR A 262 1.75 -15.77 7.99
N ARG A 263 2.87 -16.49 7.91
CA ARG A 263 2.92 -17.87 7.43
C ARG A 263 2.10 -18.84 8.28
N GLU A 264 2.04 -18.57 9.57
CA GLU A 264 1.30 -19.39 10.54
C GLU A 264 -0.14 -18.90 10.73
N ALA A 265 -0.47 -17.70 10.25
CA ALA A 265 -1.82 -17.19 10.28
C ALA A 265 -2.62 -17.68 9.07
N LYS A 266 -3.26 -18.85 9.24
CA LYS A 266 -4.06 -19.44 8.18
C LYS A 266 -5.47 -18.92 8.20
N VAL A 267 -6.00 -18.69 7.00
CA VAL A 267 -7.41 -18.42 6.75
C VAL A 267 -7.97 -19.58 5.96
N THR A 268 -9.09 -20.11 6.41
CA THR A 268 -9.81 -21.20 5.75
C THR A 268 -11.19 -20.70 5.37
N VAL A 269 -11.56 -20.87 4.11
CA VAL A 269 -12.89 -20.54 3.58
C VAL A 269 -13.35 -21.71 2.74
N HIS A 270 -14.48 -22.32 3.09
CA HIS A 270 -14.92 -23.61 2.55
C HIS A 270 -13.80 -24.67 2.68
N ASP A 271 -13.41 -25.31 1.57
CA ASP A 271 -12.37 -26.33 1.52
C ASP A 271 -10.96 -25.77 1.24
N GLU A 272 -10.83 -24.45 1.08
CA GLU A 272 -9.58 -23.78 0.69
C GLU A 272 -8.90 -23.15 1.92
N THR A 273 -7.58 -23.27 2.01
CA THR A 273 -6.79 -22.68 3.10
C THR A 273 -5.54 -21.99 2.56
N TYR A 274 -5.33 -20.74 2.97
CA TYR A 274 -4.16 -19.95 2.59
C TYR A 274 -3.50 -19.28 3.80
N SER A 275 -2.34 -18.66 3.60
CA SER A 275 -1.60 -17.88 4.61
C SER A 275 -0.95 -16.66 3.97
N GLY A 276 -0.49 -15.71 4.79
CA GLY A 276 -0.05 -14.40 4.33
C GLY A 276 -1.19 -13.51 3.84
N ILE A 277 -0.88 -12.27 3.47
CA ILE A 277 -1.83 -11.33 2.87
C ILE A 277 -1.88 -11.60 1.35
N PRO A 278 -3.05 -12.01 0.80
CA PRO A 278 -3.22 -12.17 -0.62
C PRO A 278 -2.93 -10.86 -1.36
N VAL A 279 -2.34 -10.95 -2.55
CA VAL A 279 -2.04 -9.77 -3.38
C VAL A 279 -3.29 -8.93 -3.63
N GLU A 280 -4.47 -9.56 -3.74
CA GLU A 280 -5.73 -8.88 -3.94
C GLU A 280 -6.07 -7.88 -2.84
N THR A 281 -5.73 -8.17 -1.58
CA THR A 281 -5.92 -7.23 -0.46
C THR A 281 -5.08 -5.96 -0.65
N CYS A 282 -3.86 -6.09 -1.18
CA CYS A 282 -3.05 -4.93 -1.53
C CYS A 282 -3.64 -4.19 -2.76
N THR A 283 -4.17 -4.93 -3.73
CA THR A 283 -4.73 -4.38 -4.97
C THR A 283 -5.96 -3.49 -4.72
N THR A 284 -6.72 -3.71 -3.64
CA THR A 284 -7.82 -2.82 -3.18
C THR A 284 -7.43 -1.34 -3.11
N CYS A 285 -6.15 -1.02 -2.85
CA CYS A 285 -5.61 0.33 -2.87
C CYS A 285 -4.53 0.56 -3.96
N HIS A 286 -3.88 -0.50 -4.42
CA HIS A 286 -2.80 -0.46 -5.42
C HIS A 286 -3.26 -0.79 -6.86
N ASP A 287 -4.54 -0.60 -7.15
CA ASP A 287 -5.14 -0.73 -8.48
C ASP A 287 -4.98 0.53 -9.36
N ARG A 288 -4.73 1.70 -8.77
CA ARG A 288 -4.62 3.02 -9.45
C ARG A 288 -3.19 3.57 -9.46
N GLY A 289 -3.03 4.70 -10.17
CA GLY A 289 -1.74 5.37 -10.34
C GLY A 289 -0.73 4.49 -11.10
N LYS A 290 0.29 4.01 -10.38
CA LYS A 290 1.35 3.14 -10.94
C LYS A 290 0.89 1.69 -11.20
N ARG A 291 -0.30 1.27 -10.73
CA ARG A 291 -0.91 -0.06 -11.00
C ARG A 291 -0.02 -1.23 -10.58
N ILE A 292 0.72 -1.08 -9.49
CA ILE A 292 1.72 -2.08 -9.08
C ILE A 292 1.08 -3.41 -8.62
N GLY A 293 -0.06 -3.36 -7.93
CA GLY A 293 -0.75 -4.57 -7.45
C GLY A 293 -1.23 -5.44 -8.60
N VAL A 294 -1.99 -4.83 -9.53
CA VAL A 294 -2.49 -5.52 -10.73
C VAL A 294 -1.37 -6.00 -11.65
N SER A 295 -0.28 -5.22 -11.80
CA SER A 295 0.83 -5.61 -12.67
C SER A 295 1.59 -6.83 -12.15
N PHE A 296 1.74 -6.97 -10.83
CA PHE A 296 2.33 -8.15 -10.19
C PHE A 296 1.57 -9.44 -10.53
N GLN A 297 0.23 -9.36 -10.58
CA GLN A 297 -0.65 -10.45 -10.98
C GLN A 297 -0.72 -10.67 -12.51
N GLY A 298 -0.05 -9.83 -13.31
CA GLY A 298 -0.12 -9.85 -14.76
C GLY A 298 -1.42 -9.27 -15.32
N LEU A 299 -1.99 -8.25 -14.69
CA LEU A 299 -3.23 -7.60 -15.12
C LEU A 299 -2.95 -6.16 -15.55
N MET A 300 -3.28 -5.82 -16.80
CA MET A 300 -3.18 -4.46 -17.32
C MET A 300 -4.56 -3.86 -17.52
N GLU A 301 -4.76 -2.64 -17.01
CA GLU A 301 -6.01 -1.90 -17.16
C GLU A 301 -6.31 -1.66 -18.65
N SER A 302 -7.53 -1.96 -19.07
CA SER A 302 -8.01 -1.82 -20.44
C SER A 302 -9.18 -0.83 -20.51
N PRO A 303 -9.18 0.09 -21.49
CA PRO A 303 -10.34 0.93 -21.79
C PRO A 303 -11.41 0.17 -22.60
N TYR A 304 -11.10 -1.06 -23.03
CA TYR A 304 -11.97 -1.89 -23.85
C TYR A 304 -12.60 -3.00 -23.00
N HIS A 305 -13.84 -3.32 -23.35
CA HIS A 305 -14.56 -4.46 -22.81
C HIS A 305 -14.36 -5.68 -23.73
N ALA A 306 -14.13 -6.85 -23.12
CA ALA A 306 -14.11 -8.12 -23.82
C ALA A 306 -15.39 -8.91 -23.48
N PRO A 307 -16.00 -9.63 -24.44
CA PRO A 307 -17.11 -10.53 -24.16
C PRO A 307 -16.58 -11.71 -23.35
N PHE A 308 -16.68 -11.61 -22.03
CA PHE A 308 -16.07 -12.52 -21.06
C PHE A 308 -17.12 -13.39 -20.38
N ALA A 309 -18.31 -12.84 -20.12
CA ALA A 309 -19.36 -13.55 -19.41
C ALA A 309 -19.92 -14.71 -20.25
N ALA A 310 -20.49 -15.72 -19.59
CA ALA A 310 -21.01 -16.93 -20.24
C ALA A 310 -22.16 -16.64 -21.23
N ASP A 311 -22.85 -15.53 -21.05
CA ASP A 311 -23.90 -15.02 -21.93
C ASP A 311 -23.36 -14.15 -23.08
N GLY A 312 -22.04 -14.00 -23.18
CA GLY A 312 -21.37 -13.12 -24.14
C GLY A 312 -21.31 -11.65 -23.72
N GLY A 313 -21.74 -11.33 -22.49
CA GLY A 313 -21.64 -9.99 -21.91
C GLY A 313 -20.20 -9.57 -21.57
N ASP A 314 -20.03 -8.28 -21.30
CA ASP A 314 -18.74 -7.70 -20.97
C ASP A 314 -18.17 -8.27 -19.67
N GLN A 315 -16.84 -8.24 -19.56
CA GLN A 315 -16.15 -8.48 -18.28
C GLN A 315 -16.72 -7.55 -17.20
N PRO A 316 -17.18 -8.06 -16.04
CA PRO A 316 -17.59 -7.21 -14.93
C PRO A 316 -16.44 -6.30 -14.48
N ALA A 317 -16.76 -5.07 -14.11
CA ALA A 317 -15.74 -4.18 -13.57
C ALA A 317 -15.19 -4.72 -12.24
N LEU A 318 -13.88 -4.57 -12.04
CA LEU A 318 -13.17 -4.86 -10.80
C LEU A 318 -12.35 -3.61 -10.46
N HIS A 319 -12.46 -3.10 -9.23
CA HIS A 319 -11.94 -1.78 -8.86
C HIS A 319 -12.39 -0.68 -9.83
N THR A 320 -13.65 -0.76 -10.30
CA THR A 320 -14.26 0.13 -11.31
C THR A 320 -13.57 0.12 -12.69
N LYS A 321 -12.81 -0.92 -13.02
CA LYS A 321 -12.02 -1.04 -14.25
C LYS A 321 -12.15 -2.41 -14.92
N HIS A 322 -11.64 -2.51 -16.15
CA HIS A 322 -11.48 -3.76 -16.87
C HIS A 322 -10.00 -4.07 -17.07
N TYR A 323 -9.68 -5.36 -17.21
CA TYR A 323 -8.30 -5.82 -17.26
C TYR A 323 -8.10 -6.85 -18.36
N ILE A 324 -6.95 -6.75 -19.04
CA ILE A 324 -6.43 -7.79 -19.92
C ILE A 324 -5.30 -8.55 -19.19
N ALA A 325 -5.19 -9.84 -19.48
CA ALA A 325 -4.12 -10.67 -18.95
C ALA A 325 -2.81 -10.44 -19.74
N MET A 326 -1.74 -10.23 -18.99
CA MET A 326 -0.36 -10.00 -19.42
C MET A 326 0.57 -11.02 -18.75
N GLU A 327 1.87 -10.94 -19.04
CA GLU A 327 2.85 -11.76 -18.34
C GLU A 327 2.94 -11.36 -16.85
N GLN A 328 2.81 -12.36 -15.97
CA GLN A 328 2.89 -12.16 -14.51
C GLN A 328 4.35 -12.05 -14.05
N ASP A 329 4.60 -11.39 -12.92
CA ASP A 329 5.92 -11.37 -12.29
C ASP A 329 6.38 -12.78 -11.92
N VAL A 330 7.66 -13.09 -12.16
CA VAL A 330 8.25 -14.39 -11.84
C VAL A 330 8.18 -14.70 -10.35
N HIS A 331 8.25 -13.70 -9.46
CA HIS A 331 8.13 -13.90 -8.01
C HIS A 331 6.70 -14.29 -7.63
N TYR A 332 5.70 -13.62 -8.23
CA TYR A 332 4.29 -14.00 -8.09
C TYR A 332 4.06 -15.45 -8.55
N GLN A 333 4.56 -15.82 -9.73
CA GLN A 333 4.46 -17.20 -10.24
C GLN A 333 5.15 -18.23 -9.33
N LYS A 334 6.16 -17.80 -8.55
CA LYS A 334 6.83 -18.66 -7.58
C LYS A 334 6.12 -18.73 -6.25
N GLY A 335 5.04 -17.99 -6.03
CA GLY A 335 4.21 -18.02 -4.83
C GLY A 335 4.60 -16.97 -3.80
N MET A 336 5.33 -15.92 -4.19
CA MET A 336 5.58 -14.75 -3.34
C MET A 336 4.38 -13.79 -3.40
N THR A 337 4.16 -13.10 -2.29
CA THR A 337 3.19 -12.03 -2.06
C THR A 337 3.91 -10.69 -1.89
N CYS A 338 3.20 -9.57 -1.84
CA CYS A 338 3.80 -8.25 -1.65
C CYS A 338 4.63 -8.17 -0.36
N GLN A 339 4.14 -8.76 0.74
CA GLN A 339 4.82 -8.77 2.04
C GLN A 339 6.08 -9.65 2.10
N ASP A 340 6.35 -10.46 1.05
CA ASP A 340 7.60 -11.21 0.99
C ASP A 340 8.78 -10.34 0.54
N CYS A 341 8.48 -9.21 -0.10
CA CYS A 341 9.45 -8.20 -0.52
C CYS A 341 9.40 -6.94 0.35
N HIS A 342 8.20 -6.53 0.79
CA HIS A 342 8.03 -5.36 1.66
C HIS A 342 8.13 -5.76 3.13
N THR A 343 9.15 -5.26 3.82
CA THR A 343 9.34 -5.58 5.24
C THR A 343 8.24 -4.96 6.12
N SER A 344 8.15 -5.39 7.38
CA SER A 344 7.26 -4.75 8.35
C SER A 344 7.48 -3.23 8.45
N LEU A 345 8.72 -2.74 8.33
CA LEU A 345 9.01 -1.31 8.43
C LEU A 345 8.61 -0.54 7.16
N ASP A 346 8.61 -1.20 6.00
CA ASP A 346 8.21 -0.59 4.74
C ASP A 346 6.68 -0.35 4.71
N VAL A 347 5.93 -1.22 5.40
CA VAL A 347 4.45 -1.21 5.44
C VAL A 347 3.91 -0.49 6.68
N HIS A 348 4.28 -0.93 7.87
CA HIS A 348 3.80 -0.32 9.12
C HIS A 348 4.47 1.02 9.43
N GLY A 349 5.63 1.29 8.82
CA GLY A 349 6.49 2.41 9.14
C GLY A 349 7.54 2.06 10.20
N ASP A 350 8.63 2.83 10.23
CA ASP A 350 9.68 2.74 11.24
C ASP A 350 9.51 3.78 12.37
N GLY A 351 8.40 4.50 12.35
CA GLY A 351 8.06 5.57 13.29
C GLY A 351 8.60 6.94 12.90
N PHE A 352 9.20 7.08 11.72
CA PHE A 352 9.64 8.34 11.14
C PHE A 352 9.04 8.52 9.74
N LEU A 353 8.86 9.78 9.35
CA LEU A 353 8.23 10.15 8.10
C LEU A 353 9.19 10.00 6.92
N ALA A 354 8.71 9.31 5.89
CA ALA A 354 9.27 9.28 4.55
C ALA A 354 8.13 9.58 3.58
N ALA A 355 8.31 10.53 2.67
CA ALA A 355 7.23 11.07 1.86
C ALA A 355 7.18 10.52 0.42
N ALA A 356 8.03 9.55 0.08
CA ALA A 356 8.05 8.90 -1.23
C ALA A 356 8.13 7.38 -1.11
N ASN A 357 7.51 6.64 -2.03
CA ASN A 357 7.49 5.17 -1.97
C ASN A 357 8.90 4.56 -1.95
N LEU A 358 9.82 5.07 -2.76
CA LEU A 358 11.21 4.60 -2.82
C LEU A 358 11.95 4.84 -1.50
N ALA A 359 11.59 5.91 -0.79
CA ALA A 359 12.18 6.24 0.50
C ALA A 359 11.76 5.27 1.63
N SER A 360 10.59 4.63 1.51
CA SER A 360 10.12 3.64 2.50
C SER A 360 10.64 2.23 2.25
N VAL A 361 10.97 1.87 1.00
CA VAL A 361 11.47 0.53 0.65
C VAL A 361 12.96 0.44 0.94
N GLN A 362 13.37 -0.58 1.68
CA GLN A 362 14.78 -0.77 2.08
C GLN A 362 15.48 -1.94 1.39
N ILE A 363 14.73 -2.70 0.59
CA ILE A 363 15.20 -3.92 -0.06
C ILE A 363 15.65 -3.64 -1.48
N GLU A 364 16.73 -4.32 -1.88
CA GLU A 364 17.24 -4.29 -3.24
C GLU A 364 17.28 -5.67 -3.88
N CYS A 365 17.29 -5.71 -5.21
CA CYS A 365 17.42 -6.99 -5.95
C CYS A 365 18.68 -7.77 -5.50
N SER A 366 19.76 -7.04 -5.22
CA SER A 366 21.03 -7.58 -4.75
C SER A 366 20.98 -8.19 -3.35
N ASP A 367 19.93 -7.93 -2.56
CA ASP A 367 19.78 -8.46 -1.20
C ASP A 367 19.48 -9.95 -1.18
N CYS A 368 18.90 -10.48 -2.25
CA CYS A 368 18.74 -11.92 -2.47
C CYS A 368 19.68 -12.42 -3.57
N HIS A 369 19.83 -11.67 -4.67
CA HIS A 369 20.51 -12.18 -5.86
C HIS A 369 22.03 -11.98 -5.84
N GLY A 370 22.54 -10.99 -5.10
CA GLY A 370 23.94 -10.58 -5.15
C GLY A 370 24.34 -10.01 -6.51
N THR A 371 25.61 -10.17 -6.88
CA THR A 371 26.16 -9.84 -8.20
C THR A 371 26.89 -11.05 -8.78
N PRO A 372 27.36 -11.01 -10.05
CA PRO A 372 28.22 -12.06 -10.60
C PRO A 372 29.50 -12.33 -9.80
N GLU A 373 30.06 -11.33 -9.10
CA GLU A 373 31.30 -11.50 -8.33
C GLU A 373 31.10 -11.63 -6.81
N LYS A 374 29.95 -11.22 -6.28
CA LYS A 374 29.69 -11.16 -4.83
C LYS A 374 28.35 -11.79 -4.44
N TYR A 375 28.36 -12.58 -3.38
CA TYR A 375 27.13 -13.02 -2.70
C TYR A 375 26.43 -11.85 -2.00
N PRO A 376 25.12 -11.95 -1.67
CA PRO A 376 24.40 -10.87 -1.02
C PRO A 376 25.04 -10.34 0.27
N TRP A 377 25.60 -11.24 1.10
CA TRP A 377 26.27 -10.89 2.36
C TRP A 377 27.69 -10.34 2.16
N GLU A 378 28.26 -10.45 0.96
CA GLU A 378 29.58 -9.91 0.60
C GLU A 378 29.51 -8.46 0.09
N LEU A 379 28.29 -7.96 -0.20
CA LEU A 379 28.05 -6.58 -0.62
C LEU A 379 28.12 -5.62 0.57
N PRO A 380 28.56 -4.37 0.35
CA PRO A 380 28.51 -3.34 1.39
C PRO A 380 27.07 -2.88 1.66
N LEU A 381 26.88 -2.22 2.80
CA LEU A 381 25.63 -1.51 3.12
C LEU A 381 25.36 -0.42 2.07
N GLY A 382 24.10 -0.25 1.67
CA GLY A 382 23.65 0.72 0.68
C GLY A 382 23.88 0.31 -0.77
N TYR A 383 24.39 -0.90 -1.06
CA TYR A 383 24.57 -1.34 -2.44
C TYR A 383 23.22 -1.44 -3.16
N MET A 384 23.12 -0.77 -4.31
CA MET A 384 21.90 -0.46 -5.08
C MET A 384 20.93 0.58 -4.49
N ASP A 385 21.12 1.02 -3.25
CA ASP A 385 20.29 2.01 -2.56
C ASP A 385 21.09 3.32 -2.33
N GLU A 386 22.08 3.63 -3.18
CA GLU A 386 23.16 4.55 -2.79
C GLU A 386 22.74 6.02 -2.64
N PHE A 387 21.63 6.47 -3.24
CA PHE A 387 21.26 7.89 -3.40
C PHE A 387 22.46 8.76 -3.85
N ALA A 388 23.39 8.12 -4.54
CA ALA A 388 24.68 8.66 -4.93
C ALA A 388 25.06 8.06 -6.27
N MET A 389 25.73 8.86 -7.09
CA MET A 389 26.11 8.47 -8.45
C MET A 389 27.28 7.48 -8.49
N SER A 390 27.67 6.84 -7.38
CA SER A 390 28.71 5.80 -7.36
C SER A 390 28.24 4.64 -6.49
N PRO A 391 28.46 3.38 -6.93
CA PRO A 391 28.10 2.20 -6.13
C PRO A 391 28.70 2.23 -4.74
N ALA A 392 27.98 1.68 -3.77
CA ALA A 392 28.45 1.61 -2.39
C ALA A 392 29.75 0.81 -2.32
N ASP A 393 30.66 1.26 -1.44
CA ASP A 393 31.90 0.57 -1.12
C ASP A 393 32.00 0.28 0.39
N GLY A 394 33.07 -0.39 0.79
CA GLY A 394 33.33 -0.73 2.18
C GLY A 394 33.25 -2.22 2.49
N SER A 395 33.16 -2.51 3.78
CA SER A 395 33.16 -3.88 4.31
C SER A 395 31.87 -4.63 3.95
N PRO A 396 31.94 -5.97 3.80
CA PRO A 396 30.75 -6.80 3.68
C PRO A 396 29.74 -6.54 4.80
N ARG A 397 28.45 -6.38 4.45
CA ARG A 397 27.37 -6.21 5.42
C ARG A 397 27.14 -7.45 6.28
N GLY A 398 27.45 -8.64 5.76
CA GLY A 398 27.29 -9.90 6.48
C GLY A 398 25.84 -10.38 6.58
N THR A 399 25.53 -11.06 7.67
CA THR A 399 24.21 -11.63 7.99
C THR A 399 23.82 -11.29 9.44
N ALA A 400 22.53 -11.29 9.75
CA ALA A 400 22.01 -11.15 11.11
C ALA A 400 21.73 -12.53 11.74
N THR A 401 21.79 -12.58 13.07
CA THR A 401 21.45 -13.79 13.85
C THR A 401 20.05 -13.77 14.44
N ASP A 402 19.41 -12.60 14.47
CA ASP A 402 18.14 -12.37 15.15
C ASP A 402 17.26 -11.43 14.32
N SER A 403 15.94 -11.58 14.48
CA SER A 403 14.94 -10.63 14.00
C SER A 403 14.89 -9.37 14.87
N LEU A 404 14.28 -8.32 14.33
CA LEU A 404 14.00 -7.08 15.03
C LEU A 404 13.10 -7.34 16.24
N PRO A 405 13.30 -6.65 17.39
CA PRO A 405 12.52 -6.91 18.60
C PRO A 405 11.00 -6.83 18.42
N HIS A 406 10.52 -5.92 17.56
CA HIS A 406 9.10 -5.66 17.35
C HIS A 406 8.42 -6.63 16.36
N THR A 407 9.19 -7.47 15.65
CA THR A 407 8.67 -8.47 14.70
C THR A 407 8.71 -9.90 15.25
N LYS A 408 9.24 -10.10 16.46
CA LYS A 408 9.39 -11.43 17.10
C LYS A 408 8.09 -12.19 17.35
N GLN A 409 6.95 -11.49 17.35
CA GLN A 409 5.62 -12.12 17.44
C GLN A 409 5.09 -12.61 16.08
N GLY A 410 5.85 -12.39 14.99
CA GLY A 410 5.59 -12.98 13.69
C GLY A 410 6.03 -14.45 13.60
N SER A 411 5.97 -15.02 12.40
CA SER A 411 6.35 -16.42 12.19
C SER A 411 7.87 -16.62 12.38
N PRO A 412 8.29 -17.55 13.25
CA PRO A 412 9.71 -17.83 13.46
C PRO A 412 10.32 -18.47 12.21
N VAL A 413 11.54 -18.04 11.89
CA VAL A 413 12.34 -18.59 10.79
C VAL A 413 13.62 -19.21 11.35
N ALA A 414 13.96 -20.40 10.86
CA ALA A 414 15.21 -21.06 11.22
C ALA A 414 16.40 -20.32 10.56
N VAL A 415 17.15 -19.55 11.36
CA VAL A 415 18.20 -18.63 10.90
C VAL A 415 19.34 -19.32 10.13
N ARG A 416 19.64 -20.60 10.41
CA ARG A 416 20.73 -21.38 9.77
C ARG A 416 22.07 -20.62 9.83
N ASP A 417 22.63 -20.23 8.67
CA ASP A 417 23.92 -19.52 8.57
C ASP A 417 23.75 -17.99 8.70
N GLY A 418 22.53 -17.50 8.94
CA GLY A 418 22.19 -16.11 9.15
C GLY A 418 21.02 -15.64 8.29
N LEU A 419 20.25 -14.69 8.81
CA LEU A 419 19.29 -13.89 8.05
C LEU A 419 20.07 -12.96 7.11
N LEU A 420 19.62 -12.80 5.88
CA LEU A 420 20.20 -11.77 5.01
C LEU A 420 19.90 -10.38 5.57
N LEU A 421 20.72 -9.40 5.19
CA LEU A 421 20.51 -8.00 5.54
C LEU A 421 20.00 -7.24 4.31
N THR A 422 19.05 -6.34 4.54
CA THR A 422 18.58 -5.39 3.53
C THR A 422 19.70 -4.43 3.13
N ALA A 423 19.54 -3.70 2.02
CA ALA A 423 20.47 -2.64 1.60
C ALA A 423 20.68 -1.61 2.72
N ARG A 424 19.67 -1.37 3.56
CA ARG A 424 19.74 -0.45 4.70
C ARG A 424 20.07 -1.12 6.04
N GLY A 425 20.35 -2.42 6.07
CA GLY A 425 20.99 -3.07 7.22
C GLY A 425 20.06 -3.59 8.31
N ASN A 426 18.77 -3.73 8.04
CA ASN A 426 17.90 -4.55 8.89
C ASN A 426 17.94 -6.01 8.45
N PRO A 427 17.60 -6.96 9.35
CA PRO A 427 17.35 -8.35 8.97
C PRO A 427 16.22 -8.43 7.94
N TYR A 428 16.43 -9.20 6.88
CA TYR A 428 15.40 -9.61 5.93
C TYR A 428 14.80 -10.92 6.43
N GLU A 429 13.79 -10.80 7.30
CA GLU A 429 13.43 -11.84 8.27
C GLU A 429 12.83 -13.12 7.69
N ASN A 430 12.48 -13.11 6.41
CA ASN A 430 12.03 -14.27 5.65
C ASN A 430 13.11 -14.88 4.75
N VAL A 431 14.33 -14.34 4.69
CA VAL A 431 15.40 -14.81 3.79
C VAL A 431 16.63 -15.25 4.57
N VAL A 432 16.99 -16.53 4.43
CA VAL A 432 18.12 -17.12 5.18
C VAL A 432 19.22 -17.62 4.26
N ARG A 433 20.46 -17.53 4.75
CA ARG A 433 21.64 -18.10 4.11
C ARG A 433 21.74 -19.61 4.41
N VAL A 434 22.10 -20.37 3.37
CA VAL A 434 22.37 -21.82 3.45
C VAL A 434 23.63 -22.13 2.62
N GLY A 435 24.79 -22.08 3.25
CA GLY A 435 26.09 -22.14 2.58
C GLY A 435 26.25 -20.99 1.58
N ASP A 436 26.29 -21.34 0.30
CA ASP A 436 26.38 -20.42 -0.84
C ASP A 436 25.02 -20.23 -1.56
N GLU A 437 23.93 -20.68 -0.95
CA GLU A 437 22.56 -20.53 -1.43
C GLU A 437 21.72 -19.71 -0.45
N ILE A 438 20.51 -19.37 -0.89
CA ILE A 438 19.51 -18.71 -0.04
C ILE A 438 18.23 -19.54 -0.01
N LEU A 439 17.47 -19.38 1.06
CA LEU A 439 16.13 -19.92 1.20
C LEU A 439 15.17 -18.80 1.61
N VAL A 440 14.15 -18.58 0.78
CA VAL A 440 13.07 -17.62 1.06
C VAL A 440 11.88 -18.35 1.66
N HIS A 441 11.47 -17.96 2.86
CA HIS A 441 10.31 -18.47 3.58
C HIS A 441 9.12 -17.55 3.35
N THR A 442 8.34 -17.82 2.31
CA THR A 442 7.22 -16.96 1.95
C THR A 442 6.12 -16.94 3.02
N ALA A 443 5.43 -15.81 3.13
CA ALA A 443 4.23 -15.65 3.93
C ALA A 443 3.11 -16.59 3.50
N ALA A 444 3.06 -16.96 2.21
CA ALA A 444 2.09 -17.92 1.68
C ALA A 444 2.41 -19.40 1.99
N GLY A 445 3.40 -19.68 2.84
CA GLY A 445 3.68 -21.04 3.31
C GLY A 445 4.65 -21.84 2.44
N LYS A 446 5.25 -21.24 1.40
CA LYS A 446 6.23 -21.89 0.53
C LYS A 446 7.67 -21.58 0.92
N ASP A 447 8.54 -22.55 0.71
CA ASP A 447 9.99 -22.43 0.82
C ASP A 447 10.62 -22.42 -0.57
N ILE A 448 11.31 -21.34 -0.93
CA ILE A 448 11.89 -21.15 -2.26
C ILE A 448 13.42 -21.19 -2.13
N PRO A 449 14.08 -22.32 -2.48
CA PRO A 449 15.52 -22.35 -2.59
C PRO A 449 15.94 -21.56 -3.83
N MET A 450 16.97 -20.72 -3.69
CA MET A 450 17.51 -19.92 -4.79
C MET A 450 19.04 -19.94 -4.74
N LYS A 451 19.65 -19.97 -5.93
CA LYS A 451 21.08 -19.78 -6.12
C LYS A 451 21.36 -18.31 -6.44
N PRO A 452 22.20 -17.60 -5.66
CA PRO A 452 22.69 -16.28 -6.01
C PRO A 452 23.43 -16.26 -7.36
N LEU A 453 23.55 -15.07 -7.95
CA LEU A 453 24.15 -14.87 -9.28
C LEU A 453 25.57 -15.41 -9.38
N LYS A 454 26.42 -15.11 -8.38
CA LYS A 454 27.80 -15.63 -8.31
C LYS A 454 27.87 -17.15 -8.45
N LYS A 455 27.05 -17.89 -7.70
CA LYS A 455 26.99 -19.35 -7.79
C LYS A 455 26.54 -19.82 -9.18
N LEU A 456 25.53 -19.17 -9.76
CA LEU A 456 25.09 -19.49 -11.13
C LEU A 456 26.19 -19.24 -12.17
N VAL A 457 27.03 -18.23 -11.97
CA VAL A 457 28.20 -17.95 -12.83
C VAL A 457 29.27 -19.03 -12.68
N GLU A 458 29.63 -19.40 -11.45
CA GLU A 458 30.58 -20.47 -11.14
C GLU A 458 30.14 -21.82 -11.73
N GLU A 459 28.85 -22.11 -11.68
CA GLU A 459 28.21 -23.29 -12.26
C GLU A 459 27.94 -23.18 -13.77
N LYS A 460 28.32 -22.07 -14.43
CA LYS A 460 28.09 -21.82 -15.87
C LYS A 460 26.62 -21.95 -16.28
N SER A 461 25.71 -21.57 -15.40
CA SER A 461 24.25 -21.68 -15.55
C SER A 461 23.57 -20.37 -15.98
N ILE A 462 24.36 -19.35 -16.32
CA ILE A 462 23.89 -18.09 -16.90
C ILE A 462 24.04 -18.14 -18.43
N SER A 463 23.04 -17.62 -19.14
CA SER A 463 23.11 -17.53 -20.61
C SER A 463 24.26 -16.63 -21.07
N GLN A 464 24.81 -16.88 -22.27
CA GLN A 464 25.85 -16.02 -22.85
C GLN A 464 25.43 -14.55 -22.89
N ARG A 465 24.15 -14.28 -23.20
CA ARG A 465 23.59 -12.94 -23.19
C ARG A 465 23.63 -12.32 -21.79
N GLY A 466 23.20 -13.06 -20.76
CA GLY A 466 23.28 -12.60 -19.37
C GLY A 466 24.72 -12.28 -18.95
N MET A 467 25.68 -13.14 -19.31
CA MET A 467 27.10 -12.91 -19.06
C MET A 467 27.61 -11.63 -19.72
N VAL A 468 27.29 -11.40 -20.99
CA VAL A 468 27.70 -10.17 -21.71
C VAL A 468 27.04 -8.93 -21.10
N SER A 469 25.75 -9.02 -20.78
CA SER A 469 25.00 -7.90 -20.18
C SER A 469 25.54 -7.51 -18.81
N MET A 470 25.82 -8.47 -17.92
CA MET A 470 26.23 -8.16 -16.53
C MET A 470 27.74 -7.95 -16.39
N MET A 471 28.56 -8.78 -17.04
CA MET A 471 30.02 -8.78 -16.86
C MET A 471 30.78 -8.18 -18.04
N GLY A 472 30.24 -8.29 -19.26
CA GLY A 472 30.85 -7.70 -20.45
C GLY A 472 30.75 -6.16 -20.49
N VAL A 473 29.73 -5.60 -19.83
CA VAL A 473 29.51 -4.16 -19.66
C VAL A 473 29.26 -3.90 -18.17
N SER A 474 30.32 -3.90 -17.37
CA SER A 474 30.24 -3.78 -15.90
C SER A 474 29.45 -2.56 -15.43
N LYS A 475 29.44 -1.47 -16.21
CA LYS A 475 28.66 -0.26 -15.93
C LYS A 475 27.16 -0.49 -15.76
N HIS A 476 26.60 -1.58 -16.29
CA HIS A 476 25.17 -1.86 -16.08
C HIS A 476 24.87 -2.11 -14.59
N LEU A 477 25.70 -2.88 -13.89
CA LEU A 477 25.51 -3.12 -12.45
C LEU A 477 25.77 -1.86 -11.61
N ASP A 478 26.64 -0.97 -12.10
CA ASP A 478 26.96 0.28 -11.42
C ASP A 478 25.89 1.37 -11.57
N ARG A 479 25.06 1.30 -12.62
CA ARG A 479 24.23 2.44 -13.06
C ARG A 479 22.79 2.11 -13.34
N MET A 480 22.42 0.84 -13.46
CA MET A 480 21.08 0.45 -13.85
C MET A 480 20.45 -0.38 -12.76
N GLU A 481 19.15 -0.21 -12.62
CA GLU A 481 18.32 -1.13 -11.88
C GLU A 481 18.21 -2.46 -12.59
N CYS A 482 18.21 -3.56 -11.85
CA CYS A 482 18.03 -4.90 -12.42
C CYS A 482 16.71 -4.98 -13.22
N TYR A 483 15.65 -4.36 -12.69
CA TYR A 483 14.34 -4.34 -13.31
C TYR A 483 14.27 -3.46 -14.58
N THR A 484 15.30 -2.68 -14.91
CA THR A 484 15.43 -2.06 -16.25
C THR A 484 15.42 -3.09 -17.37
N CYS A 485 16.12 -4.21 -17.17
CA CYS A 485 16.21 -5.27 -18.18
C CYS A 485 15.26 -6.43 -17.89
N HIS A 486 14.84 -6.59 -16.62
CA HIS A 486 14.06 -7.73 -16.19
C HIS A 486 12.54 -7.48 -16.18
N SER A 487 12.06 -6.23 -16.22
CA SER A 487 10.63 -5.96 -16.38
C SER A 487 10.18 -6.17 -17.82
N SER A 488 9.23 -7.09 -18.06
CA SER A 488 8.75 -7.36 -19.41
C SER A 488 7.79 -6.30 -19.97
N TRP A 489 7.10 -5.56 -19.11
CA TRP A 489 6.22 -4.46 -19.50
C TRP A 489 6.09 -3.43 -18.37
N THR A 490 5.48 -2.28 -18.63
CA THR A 490 5.18 -1.28 -17.59
C THR A 490 3.90 -0.57 -17.96
N PRO A 491 2.90 -0.46 -17.05
CA PRO A 491 1.68 0.26 -17.35
C PRO A 491 1.97 1.74 -17.61
N GLN A 492 1.65 2.23 -18.81
CA GLN A 492 1.90 3.62 -19.20
C GLN A 492 0.60 4.31 -19.65
N CYS A 493 0.28 5.41 -18.98
CA CYS A 493 -0.96 6.17 -19.18
C CYS A 493 -0.63 7.61 -19.52
N TYR A 494 -0.61 7.92 -20.81
CA TYR A 494 -0.22 9.24 -21.29
C TYR A 494 -1.43 10.18 -21.37
N GLY A 495 -1.23 11.41 -20.88
CA GLY A 495 -2.21 12.50 -20.93
C GLY A 495 -3.49 12.18 -20.16
N CYS A 496 -3.48 12.40 -18.85
CA CYS A 496 -4.68 12.27 -18.01
C CYS A 496 -5.53 13.54 -18.16
N HIS A 497 -6.70 13.46 -18.76
CA HIS A 497 -7.62 14.59 -18.82
C HIS A 497 -8.46 14.60 -17.55
N VAL A 498 -8.18 15.54 -16.65
CA VAL A 498 -8.92 15.73 -15.40
C VAL A 498 -9.91 16.85 -15.60
N LYS A 499 -11.21 16.53 -15.55
CA LYS A 499 -12.27 17.54 -15.51
C LYS A 499 -12.80 17.62 -14.08
N ILE A 500 -12.82 18.82 -13.52
CA ILE A 500 -13.45 19.13 -12.23
C ILE A 500 -14.61 20.07 -12.51
N ASP A 501 -15.82 19.57 -12.31
CA ASP A 501 -17.06 20.30 -12.61
C ASP A 501 -17.69 20.84 -11.33
N TYR A 502 -17.68 22.15 -11.12
CA TYR A 502 -18.25 22.80 -9.94
C TYR A 502 -19.65 23.36 -10.18
N SER A 503 -20.32 23.06 -11.31
CA SER A 503 -21.60 23.67 -11.64
C SER A 503 -22.65 23.46 -10.55
N GLN A 504 -23.32 24.54 -10.12
CA GLN A 504 -24.33 24.50 -9.05
C GLN A 504 -25.71 24.80 -9.63
N LYS A 505 -26.72 24.03 -9.23
CA LYS A 505 -28.09 24.12 -9.81
C LYS A 505 -28.71 25.51 -9.67
N ASP A 506 -28.45 26.19 -8.56
CA ASP A 506 -28.95 27.54 -8.27
C ASP A 506 -28.25 28.63 -9.08
N LYS A 507 -27.03 28.35 -9.61
CA LYS A 507 -26.19 29.32 -10.35
C LYS A 507 -26.04 28.98 -11.84
N CYS A 508 -26.37 27.77 -12.24
CA CYS A 508 -26.33 27.28 -13.62
C CYS A 508 -27.75 26.87 -14.08
N PRO A 509 -28.48 27.73 -14.81
CA PRO A 509 -29.86 27.44 -15.25
C PRO A 509 -30.01 26.22 -16.15
N GLU A 510 -28.93 25.82 -16.84
CA GLU A 510 -28.91 24.65 -17.73
C GLU A 510 -28.50 23.35 -17.01
N CYS A 511 -28.10 23.46 -15.74
CA CYS A 511 -27.66 22.31 -14.95
C CYS A 511 -28.85 21.70 -14.19
N ASN A 512 -29.03 20.39 -14.34
CA ASN A 512 -30.12 19.66 -13.67
C ASN A 512 -29.87 19.42 -12.17
N GLU A 513 -28.60 19.39 -11.77
CA GLU A 513 -28.12 19.08 -10.43
C GLU A 513 -26.83 19.84 -10.12
N SER A 514 -26.56 20.05 -8.84
CA SER A 514 -25.25 20.51 -8.37
C SER A 514 -24.22 19.38 -8.52
N LYS A 515 -23.00 19.76 -8.88
CA LYS A 515 -21.88 18.84 -8.99
C LYS A 515 -21.09 18.87 -7.70
N GLU A 516 -21.02 17.70 -7.08
CA GLU A 516 -20.47 17.49 -5.75
C GLU A 516 -20.05 16.02 -5.62
N ASN A 517 -19.23 15.74 -4.62
CA ASN A 517 -18.81 14.38 -4.30
C ASN A 517 -18.24 14.31 -2.87
N PHE A 518 -17.93 13.08 -2.44
CA PHE A 518 -17.46 12.77 -1.10
C PHE A 518 -15.99 13.17 -0.84
N ASP A 519 -15.74 13.82 0.29
CA ASP A 519 -14.40 14.15 0.79
C ASP A 519 -13.89 13.08 1.77
N TRP A 520 -12.94 12.26 1.32
CA TRP A 520 -12.38 11.15 2.11
C TRP A 520 -11.48 11.60 3.26
N VAL A 521 -10.91 12.80 3.20
CA VAL A 521 -10.07 13.33 4.28
C VAL A 521 -10.95 13.93 5.36
N ALA A 522 -12.01 14.67 4.99
CA ALA A 522 -13.01 15.15 5.94
C ALA A 522 -13.74 13.99 6.64
N ALA A 523 -14.08 12.93 5.90
CA ALA A 523 -14.69 11.73 6.47
C ALA A 523 -13.79 11.07 7.51
N GLY A 524 -12.50 10.89 7.20
CA GLY A 524 -11.53 10.41 8.16
C GLY A 524 -11.40 11.34 9.38
N ARG A 525 -11.37 12.67 9.18
CA ARG A 525 -11.32 13.64 10.28
C ARG A 525 -12.54 13.58 11.19
N LYS A 526 -13.71 13.20 10.67
CA LYS A 526 -14.92 13.05 11.49
C LYS A 526 -14.77 11.97 12.56
N HIS A 527 -14.01 10.90 12.28
CA HIS A 527 -13.69 9.88 13.29
C HIS A 527 -12.81 10.41 14.45
N MET A 528 -12.19 11.59 14.33
CA MET A 528 -11.50 12.23 15.46
C MET A 528 -12.48 12.70 16.55
N GLU A 529 -13.76 12.84 16.22
CA GLU A 529 -14.80 13.14 17.18
C GLU A 529 -15.15 11.85 17.95
N ALA A 530 -15.17 11.93 19.29
CA ALA A 530 -15.40 10.76 20.13
C ALA A 530 -16.72 10.01 19.84
N ALA A 531 -17.74 10.72 19.32
CA ALA A 531 -19.01 10.12 18.92
C ALA A 531 -18.93 9.27 17.65
N HIS A 532 -17.89 9.46 16.83
CA HIS A 532 -17.72 8.85 15.52
C HIS A 532 -16.49 7.92 15.44
N ALA A 533 -15.59 7.96 16.42
CA ALA A 533 -14.37 7.14 16.43
C ALA A 533 -14.61 5.64 16.23
N ALA A 534 -15.73 5.13 16.73
CA ALA A 534 -16.11 3.72 16.68
C ALA A 534 -17.07 3.35 15.53
N ASP A 535 -17.43 4.32 14.68
CA ASP A 535 -18.38 4.08 13.60
C ASP A 535 -17.86 3.00 12.63
N PRO A 536 -18.75 2.12 12.10
CA PRO A 536 -18.37 0.98 11.25
C PRO A 536 -17.90 1.37 9.84
N GLY A 537 -17.90 2.66 9.51
CA GLY A 537 -17.55 3.24 8.22
C GLY A 537 -18.19 4.62 8.03
N GLU A 538 -17.93 5.23 6.89
CA GLU A 538 -18.23 6.64 6.63
C GLU A 538 -19.53 6.85 5.85
N SER A 539 -20.25 5.76 5.56
CA SER A 539 -21.54 5.77 4.88
C SER A 539 -22.55 6.63 5.64
N GLY A 540 -22.96 7.74 5.04
CA GLY A 540 -23.91 8.69 5.63
C GLY A 540 -23.26 9.89 6.33
N TYR A 541 -21.94 10.03 6.26
CA TYR A 541 -21.28 11.27 6.68
C TYR A 541 -21.59 12.41 5.71
N ASP A 542 -21.97 13.57 6.27
CA ASP A 542 -22.19 14.81 5.52
C ASP A 542 -20.86 15.52 5.25
N THR A 543 -20.02 14.86 4.45
CA THR A 543 -18.70 15.35 4.03
C THR A 543 -18.66 15.55 2.52
N ILE A 544 -19.80 15.96 1.94
CA ILE A 544 -19.93 16.26 0.52
C ILE A 544 -19.42 17.68 0.27
N ILE A 545 -18.52 17.81 -0.71
CA ILE A 545 -17.94 19.09 -1.14
C ILE A 545 -18.32 19.38 -2.59
N PRO A 546 -18.40 20.65 -3.01
CA PRO A 546 -18.66 21.00 -4.40
C PRO A 546 -17.53 20.53 -5.31
N GLY A 547 -17.87 20.28 -6.57
CA GLY A 547 -16.97 19.73 -7.56
C GLY A 547 -17.23 18.24 -7.77
N LYS A 548 -17.27 17.81 -9.03
CA LYS A 548 -17.28 16.40 -9.41
C LYS A 548 -16.16 16.13 -10.41
N ILE A 549 -15.31 15.15 -10.10
CA ILE A 549 -14.20 14.76 -10.97
C ILE A 549 -14.64 13.71 -11.99
N THR A 550 -14.15 13.87 -13.22
CA THR A 550 -14.12 12.81 -14.22
C THR A 550 -12.75 12.78 -14.87
N GLU A 551 -12.20 11.59 -15.06
CA GLU A 551 -10.89 11.37 -15.66
C GLU A 551 -11.00 10.62 -16.99
N GLN A 552 -10.18 11.00 -17.94
CA GLN A 552 -9.97 10.26 -19.19
C GLN A 552 -8.47 10.19 -19.48
N ARG A 553 -8.07 9.33 -20.42
CA ARG A 553 -6.67 9.20 -20.86
C ARG A 553 -6.58 9.34 -22.36
N SER A 554 -5.55 10.03 -22.83
CA SER A 554 -5.26 10.14 -24.26
C SER A 554 -4.82 8.82 -24.85
N TYR A 555 -3.97 8.08 -24.11
CA TYR A 555 -3.34 6.88 -24.63
C TYR A 555 -2.89 5.93 -23.52
N LEU A 556 -3.13 4.63 -23.72
CA LEU A 556 -2.69 3.56 -22.85
C LEU A 556 -1.79 2.61 -23.63
N ARG A 557 -0.61 2.32 -23.10
CA ARG A 557 0.30 1.28 -23.61
C ARG A 557 1.02 0.59 -22.46
N TRP A 558 1.65 -0.55 -22.78
CA TRP A 558 2.46 -1.32 -21.83
C TRP A 558 3.85 -1.69 -22.39
N GLU A 559 4.05 -1.48 -23.69
CA GLU A 559 5.25 -1.86 -24.42
C GLU A 559 6.35 -0.79 -24.31
N GLU A 560 7.61 -1.22 -24.36
CA GLU A 560 8.83 -0.39 -24.31
C GLU A 560 8.80 0.68 -23.19
N PRO A 561 9.14 0.31 -21.94
CA PRO A 561 9.21 1.27 -20.83
C PRO A 561 10.13 2.44 -21.17
N MET A 562 9.68 3.66 -20.87
CA MET A 562 10.59 4.80 -20.87
C MET A 562 11.61 4.62 -19.76
N MET A 563 12.84 5.07 -20.00
CA MET A 563 13.93 4.94 -19.03
C MET A 563 14.33 6.32 -18.52
N GLY A 564 14.58 6.42 -17.22
CA GLY A 564 15.04 7.64 -16.55
C GLY A 564 15.93 7.32 -15.38
N ILE A 565 16.28 8.34 -14.58
CA ILE A 565 17.10 8.18 -13.37
C ILE A 565 16.16 8.25 -12.14
N ASN A 566 16.22 7.25 -11.25
CA ASN A 566 15.49 7.26 -9.98
C ASN A 566 16.18 8.14 -8.91
N GLY A 567 15.55 8.24 -7.73
CA GLY A 567 16.13 8.92 -6.57
C GLY A 567 17.45 8.30 -6.09
N GLU A 568 17.71 7.04 -6.40
CA GLU A 568 18.99 6.38 -6.10
C GLU A 568 20.11 6.73 -7.09
N GLY A 569 19.82 7.46 -8.17
CA GLY A 569 20.79 7.82 -9.20
C GLY A 569 21.02 6.75 -10.28
N ARG A 570 20.11 5.77 -10.38
CA ARG A 570 20.17 4.61 -11.27
C ARG A 570 19.14 4.67 -12.39
N VAL A 571 19.49 4.11 -13.54
CA VAL A 571 18.62 3.98 -14.69
C VAL A 571 17.50 3.00 -14.36
N THR A 572 16.25 3.43 -14.54
CA THR A 572 15.04 2.72 -14.13
C THR A 572 13.90 2.93 -15.13
N PRO A 573 12.94 2.00 -15.25
CA PRO A 573 11.68 2.26 -15.92
C PRO A 573 10.93 3.45 -15.29
N LEU A 574 10.36 4.30 -16.14
CA LEU A 574 9.46 5.38 -15.77
C LEU A 574 8.03 5.00 -16.18
N ALA A 575 7.09 5.29 -15.29
CA ALA A 575 5.68 5.34 -15.64
C ALA A 575 5.20 6.79 -15.65
N PRO A 576 4.38 7.20 -16.64
CA PRO A 576 3.61 8.44 -16.54
C PRO A 576 2.83 8.45 -15.23
N GLY A 577 3.18 9.36 -14.34
CA GLY A 577 2.52 9.52 -13.04
C GLY A 577 1.45 10.59 -13.14
N CYS A 578 1.90 11.84 -13.12
CA CYS A 578 1.08 13.04 -13.14
C CYS A 578 1.29 13.79 -14.46
N GLN A 579 0.56 13.36 -15.51
CA GLN A 579 0.46 14.12 -16.76
C GLN A 579 -0.95 14.73 -16.93
N PRO A 580 -1.50 15.49 -15.96
CA PRO A 580 -2.84 15.99 -16.08
C PRO A 580 -2.92 17.16 -17.06
N SER A 581 -3.94 17.15 -17.91
CA SER A 581 -4.51 18.35 -18.49
C SER A 581 -5.85 18.62 -17.81
N VAL A 582 -5.98 19.81 -17.24
CA VAL A 582 -7.06 20.15 -16.32
C VAL A 582 -8.11 21.00 -17.02
N THR A 583 -9.37 20.60 -16.89
CA THR A 583 -10.54 21.39 -17.28
C THR A 583 -11.35 21.72 -16.04
N LEU A 584 -11.58 23.00 -15.78
CA LEU A 584 -12.37 23.47 -14.65
C LEU A 584 -13.65 24.12 -15.16
N ILE A 585 -14.80 23.62 -14.70
CA ILE A 585 -16.10 24.25 -14.95
C ILE A 585 -16.53 24.95 -13.67
N GLY A 586 -16.84 26.25 -13.77
CA GLY A 586 -17.26 27.07 -12.65
C GLY A 586 -18.70 26.78 -12.20
N GLN A 587 -19.09 27.40 -11.08
CA GLN A 587 -20.42 27.24 -10.48
C GLN A 587 -21.59 27.65 -11.39
N ASP A 588 -21.35 28.52 -12.36
CA ASP A 588 -22.33 28.94 -13.36
C ASP A 588 -22.41 28.00 -14.58
N GLY A 589 -21.68 26.88 -14.56
CA GLY A 589 -21.61 25.90 -15.64
C GLY A 589 -20.68 26.30 -16.79
N LYS A 590 -19.96 27.44 -16.71
CA LYS A 590 -19.04 27.87 -17.76
C LYS A 590 -17.61 27.42 -17.49
N PRO A 591 -16.80 27.15 -18.54
CA PRO A 591 -15.39 26.83 -18.34
C PRO A 591 -14.61 28.01 -17.75
N ILE A 592 -13.82 27.73 -16.70
CA ILE A 592 -12.76 28.61 -16.17
C ILE A 592 -11.45 28.27 -16.89
N LEU A 593 -11.13 26.98 -16.98
CA LEU A 593 -9.96 26.45 -17.70
C LEU A 593 -10.39 25.32 -18.63
N LEU A 594 -9.75 25.22 -19.79
CA LEU A 594 -9.95 24.16 -20.77
C LEU A 594 -8.62 23.52 -21.12
N ASN A 595 -8.49 22.21 -20.89
CA ASN A 595 -7.32 21.41 -21.26
C ASN A 595 -5.98 22.08 -20.87
N HIS A 596 -5.93 22.67 -19.68
CA HIS A 596 -4.82 23.47 -19.21
C HIS A 596 -3.76 22.59 -18.55
N ILE A 597 -2.49 22.85 -18.86
CA ILE A 597 -1.37 22.22 -18.18
C ILE A 597 -0.68 23.33 -17.40
N PHE A 598 -0.71 23.21 -16.07
CA PHE A 598 -0.07 24.17 -15.19
C PHE A 598 1.44 24.19 -15.41
N ARG A 599 2.07 25.28 -14.98
CA ARG A 599 3.52 25.42 -15.02
C ARG A 599 4.08 25.48 -13.61
N THR A 600 5.27 24.92 -13.44
CA THR A 600 6.04 25.03 -12.21
C THR A 600 6.54 26.46 -12.01
N ALA A 601 7.12 26.74 -10.84
CA ALA A 601 7.76 28.02 -10.60
C ALA A 601 8.90 28.32 -11.61
N PRO A 602 9.21 29.61 -11.87
CA PRO A 602 10.32 30.01 -12.73
C PRO A 602 11.65 29.35 -12.32
N GLY A 603 12.42 28.90 -13.32
CA GLY A 603 13.74 28.30 -13.13
C GLY A 603 13.74 26.85 -12.63
N THR A 604 12.59 26.29 -12.24
CA THR A 604 12.48 24.88 -11.83
C THR A 604 12.83 23.95 -13.00
N GLU A 605 13.71 22.98 -12.75
CA GLU A 605 14.21 21.97 -13.72
C GLU A 605 14.69 22.57 -15.05
N GLY A 606 15.23 23.79 -15.04
CA GLY A 606 15.70 24.47 -16.25
C GLY A 606 14.58 25.08 -17.12
N GLY A 607 13.36 25.21 -16.59
CA GLY A 607 12.18 25.74 -17.27
C GLY A 607 12.18 27.24 -17.63
N GLY A 608 13.28 27.97 -17.40
CA GLY A 608 13.36 29.41 -17.69
C GLY A 608 12.36 30.27 -16.90
N ASP A 609 12.11 31.50 -17.36
CA ASP A 609 11.30 32.49 -16.63
C ASP A 609 9.81 32.13 -16.53
N GLU A 610 9.29 31.29 -17.44
CA GLU A 610 7.90 30.82 -17.42
C GLU A 610 7.72 29.53 -16.60
N GLY A 611 8.81 28.92 -16.12
CA GLY A 611 8.80 27.57 -15.58
C GLY A 611 8.51 26.51 -16.64
N GLN A 612 8.63 25.24 -16.27
CA GLN A 612 8.30 24.13 -17.15
C GLN A 612 6.84 23.71 -17.00
N LEU A 613 6.34 22.94 -17.96
CA LEU A 613 5.04 22.28 -17.78
C LEU A 613 5.12 21.34 -16.58
N ALA A 614 4.12 21.39 -15.70
CA ALA A 614 4.00 20.56 -14.50
C ALA A 614 3.56 19.12 -14.84
N ILE A 615 4.25 18.51 -15.78
CA ILE A 615 4.05 17.13 -16.22
C ILE A 615 5.22 16.32 -15.68
N ASP A 616 4.93 15.20 -15.04
CA ASP A 616 5.97 14.34 -14.48
C ASP A 616 5.80 12.86 -14.86
N MET A 617 6.91 12.16 -14.88
CA MET A 617 7.02 10.71 -15.02
C MET A 617 7.77 10.17 -13.81
N SER A 618 7.15 9.26 -13.08
CA SER A 618 7.73 8.74 -11.86
C SER A 618 8.57 7.49 -12.14
N PRO A 619 9.77 7.38 -11.53
CA PRO A 619 10.46 6.11 -11.34
C PRO A 619 9.51 5.02 -10.84
N THR A 620 9.59 3.84 -11.43
CA THR A 620 8.75 2.71 -11.02
C THR A 620 9.48 1.39 -11.15
N GLN A 621 9.36 0.58 -10.09
CA GLN A 621 9.48 -0.87 -10.20
C GLN A 621 8.12 -1.36 -10.72
N PRO A 622 8.01 -1.89 -11.96
CA PRO A 622 6.72 -2.23 -12.59
C PRO A 622 6.02 -3.46 -12.01
N HIS A 623 6.75 -4.30 -11.29
CA HIS A 623 6.35 -5.59 -10.75
C HIS A 623 5.93 -6.56 -11.86
N THR A 624 6.73 -6.61 -12.93
CA THR A 624 6.54 -7.50 -14.09
C THR A 624 7.85 -8.22 -14.42
N THR A 625 8.59 -8.58 -13.40
CA THR A 625 9.95 -9.10 -13.48
C THR A 625 9.93 -10.49 -14.12
N THR A 626 10.86 -10.76 -15.02
CA THR A 626 11.01 -12.07 -15.67
C THR A 626 12.43 -12.60 -15.50
N ARG A 627 12.58 -13.93 -15.61
CA ARG A 627 13.89 -14.57 -15.51
C ARG A 627 14.82 -14.19 -16.66
N THR A 628 14.26 -13.95 -17.85
CA THR A 628 15.03 -13.67 -19.06
C THR A 628 14.91 -12.20 -19.40
N PRO A 629 16.01 -11.44 -19.55
CA PRO A 629 15.91 -10.02 -19.82
C PRO A 629 15.26 -9.73 -21.17
N VAL A 630 14.35 -8.74 -21.21
CA VAL A 630 13.79 -8.19 -22.47
C VAL A 630 14.89 -7.56 -23.32
N HIS A 631 14.70 -7.53 -24.65
CA HIS A 631 15.73 -7.20 -25.64
C HIS A 631 16.58 -5.95 -25.29
N ALA A 632 17.84 -6.17 -24.90
CA ALA A 632 18.80 -5.12 -24.56
C ALA A 632 19.15 -4.20 -25.75
N ASN A 633 18.89 -4.64 -26.99
CA ASN A 633 19.16 -3.88 -28.21
C ASN A 633 18.26 -2.64 -28.37
N HIS A 634 17.19 -2.49 -27.58
CA HIS A 634 16.39 -1.26 -27.53
C HIS A 634 16.88 -0.30 -26.43
N VAL A 635 17.60 -0.79 -25.41
CA VAL A 635 18.09 -0.01 -24.27
C VAL A 635 19.30 0.85 -24.64
N THR A 636 20.03 0.50 -25.71
CA THR A 636 21.24 1.21 -26.17
C THR A 636 21.00 2.30 -27.22
N HIS A 637 19.74 2.59 -27.60
CA HIS A 637 19.39 3.64 -28.56
C HIS A 637 18.82 4.98 -28.00
N PRO A 638 19.27 5.57 -26.86
CA PRO A 638 18.83 6.93 -26.51
C PRO A 638 19.46 8.05 -27.38
N THR A 639 20.47 7.80 -28.22
CA THR A 639 21.36 8.86 -28.75
C THR A 639 21.26 9.17 -30.25
N ARG A 640 20.09 9.05 -30.89
CA ARG A 640 19.94 9.48 -32.31
C ARG A 640 18.84 10.49 -32.64
N ARG A 641 18.40 11.31 -31.67
CA ARG A 641 17.56 12.51 -31.95
C ARG A 641 17.90 13.73 -31.08
N LEU A 642 19.19 14.01 -30.90
CA LEU A 642 19.67 15.36 -30.60
C LEU A 642 20.83 15.65 -31.56
N ALA A 643 20.47 16.14 -32.74
CA ALA A 643 21.30 16.89 -33.67
C ALA A 643 20.42 17.99 -34.26
#